data_AF-A0A956QLJ4-F1
#
_entry.id   AF-A0A956QLJ4-F1
#
_cell.length_a   1.000
_cell.length_b   1.000
_cell.length_c   1.000
_cell.angle_alpha   90.00
_cell.angle_beta   90.00
_cell.angle_gamma   90.00
#
_symmetry.space_group_name_H-M   'P 1'
#
loop_
_entity.id
_entity.type
_entity.pdbx_description
1 polymer ?
#
loop_
_entity_poly.entity_id
_entity_poly.type
_entity_poly.pdbx_seq_one_letter_code
_entity_poly.pdbx_strand_id
1 'polypeptide(L)'
;AELRCLWETDLLRPRRPTVLEEVARGLYFMRTLWEVVPVLYDDLARALDEAYPGQNFRLPTFLRFGSWMGGDRDGNPFVTALVTLQSLELLRQAALKNHLRTCRELFGHLTQSSVRVKFSPELRAALDSYLERFPALGEKVAHLPTEEVYRRWLVAIAWRLEQAVEKAPGAYARADQLERDLALLESSLLGHRPGHNLEMGLRDWLIQVRVFGFHFARLDVRQHSGVYQAMAGEILSRCGLCDNFAELDEPDRVALLNAVLKTPLDVPHSGWSEATREGLSMFAVLNRRVEEFGPEVLGAHVISMTHNLSDVLTVLWLQRLGGGILAQPIVPLLETIDDLRRGPDILTAMFENPHYRDYLERQQKLQFVMIGYSDSTKDGGYLAANWWLYKAQDTIRRTAAEHQVRMVLFHGRGGALGRGGGPAARSILSLPPEVARAGLRVTEQGEVLSERYDDPQVAYRHLEQLTWAMVKVRSEPSTPPEPEWLEVAERMASNSLQVYRELLEQPGFVDFFSTATPVGGIEKLQLGSRPSRRKGQKTLADLRAIPWVFAWTQSRVILPAWFGLGSAFVKESTDLLRDLYDNWRFFRATVNNAVLAMAKADMDIGRHYAQRAGLPAIWERIEKEYERSHQALLEVTRCQELLDD
;
A
#
# COMPACT_ATOMS: atom_id res chain seq x y z
N ALA A 1 8.78 36.21 9.02
CA ALA A 1 7.65 36.34 8.06
C ALA A 1 6.89 35.02 7.92
N GLU A 2 7.58 33.91 7.64
CA GLU A 2 6.94 32.58 7.47
C GLU A 2 6.19 32.09 8.70
N LEU A 3 6.77 32.15 9.90
CA LEU A 3 6.07 31.82 11.16
C LEU A 3 4.80 32.66 11.37
N ARG A 4 4.84 33.93 10.96
CA ARG A 4 3.67 34.83 11.04
C ARG A 4 2.61 34.41 10.03
N CYS A 5 3.00 34.06 8.81
CA CYS A 5 2.08 33.50 7.81
C CYS A 5 1.42 32.22 8.32
N LEU A 6 2.18 31.31 8.92
CA LEU A 6 1.65 30.08 9.53
C LEU A 6 0.68 30.37 10.68
N TRP A 7 1.00 31.34 11.54
CA TRP A 7 0.13 31.77 12.64
C TRP A 7 -1.16 32.44 12.16
N GLU A 8 -1.08 33.22 11.08
CA GLU A 8 -2.23 33.91 10.46
C GLU A 8 -3.06 32.99 9.54
N THR A 9 -2.56 31.78 9.24
CA THR A 9 -3.27 30.79 8.41
C THR A 9 -4.09 29.84 9.28
N ASP A 10 -5.39 29.75 9.03
CA ASP A 10 -6.22 28.74 9.69
C ASP A 10 -5.85 27.33 9.21
N LEU A 11 -5.29 26.53 10.12
CA LEU A 11 -4.88 25.15 9.86
C LEU A 11 -6.07 24.17 9.96
N LEU A 12 -7.20 24.60 10.54
CA LEU A 12 -8.39 23.78 10.67
C LEU A 12 -9.26 23.94 9.42
N ARG A 13 -9.65 22.81 8.83
CA ARG A 13 -10.51 22.82 7.65
C ARG A 13 -11.97 23.04 8.08
N PRO A 14 -12.69 24.01 7.49
CA PRO A 14 -14.10 24.25 7.80
C PRO A 14 -15.04 23.19 7.19
N ARG A 15 -14.56 22.44 6.19
CA ARG A 15 -15.30 21.37 5.51
C ARG A 15 -14.45 20.13 5.29
N ARG A 16 -15.13 18.98 5.16
CA ARG A 16 -14.52 17.72 4.77
C ARG A 16 -13.87 17.86 3.37
N PRO A 17 -12.63 17.37 3.19
CA PRO A 17 -12.01 17.38 1.87
C PRO A 17 -12.80 16.51 0.89
N THR A 18 -12.86 16.96 -0.35
CA THR A 18 -13.27 16.14 -1.48
C THR A 18 -12.18 15.11 -1.80
N VAL A 19 -12.54 14.03 -2.50
CA VAL A 19 -11.58 13.00 -2.91
C VAL A 19 -10.48 13.58 -3.79
N LEU A 20 -10.80 14.52 -4.69
CA LEU A 20 -9.80 15.16 -5.55
C LEU A 20 -8.83 16.08 -4.77
N GLU A 21 -9.29 16.70 -3.68
CA GLU A 21 -8.41 17.44 -2.77
C GLU A 21 -7.46 16.49 -2.02
N GLU A 22 -7.89 15.27 -1.70
CA GLU A 22 -7.01 14.23 -1.17
C GLU A 22 -5.96 13.81 -2.23
N VAL A 23 -6.36 13.61 -3.49
CA VAL A 23 -5.43 13.32 -4.61
C VAL A 23 -4.41 14.45 -4.78
N ALA A 24 -4.86 15.71 -4.78
CA ALA A 24 -3.97 16.86 -4.90
C ALA A 24 -2.96 16.95 -3.75
N ARG A 25 -3.38 16.62 -2.53
CA ARG A 25 -2.47 16.50 -1.38
C ARG A 25 -1.49 15.33 -1.57
N GLY A 26 -1.94 14.19 -2.09
CA GLY A 26 -1.07 13.07 -2.44
C GLY A 26 0.06 13.46 -3.39
N LEU A 27 -0.28 14.24 -4.43
CA LEU A 27 0.70 14.77 -5.40
C LEU A 27 1.77 15.65 -4.76
N TYR A 28 1.48 16.31 -3.63
CA TYR A 28 2.49 17.08 -2.90
C TYR A 28 3.65 16.18 -2.43
N PHE A 29 3.35 15.10 -1.70
CA PHE A 29 4.34 14.15 -1.19
C PHE A 29 5.06 13.39 -2.30
N MET A 30 4.34 13.11 -3.39
CA MET A 30 4.91 12.46 -4.57
C MET A 30 6.04 13.29 -5.21
N ARG A 31 6.01 14.63 -5.11
CA ARG A 31 7.13 15.47 -5.57
C ARG A 31 8.39 15.26 -4.73
N THR A 32 8.27 15.13 -3.41
CA THR A 32 9.40 14.77 -2.54
C THR A 32 9.99 13.42 -2.96
N LEU A 33 9.13 12.42 -3.23
CA LEU A 33 9.57 11.10 -3.68
C LEU A 33 10.30 11.14 -5.03
N TRP A 34 9.88 12.01 -5.95
CA TRP A 34 10.53 12.21 -7.25
C TRP A 34 12.02 12.57 -7.11
N GLU A 35 12.34 13.38 -6.12
CA GLU A 35 13.69 13.88 -5.84
C GLU A 35 14.51 12.89 -5.00
N VAL A 36 13.88 12.24 -4.03
CA VAL A 36 14.54 11.33 -3.08
C VAL A 36 14.90 9.97 -3.67
N VAL A 37 14.05 9.42 -4.55
CA VAL A 37 14.24 8.06 -5.05
C VAL A 37 15.57 7.88 -5.81
N PRO A 38 15.98 8.75 -6.73
CA PRO A 38 17.28 8.64 -7.38
C PRO A 38 18.45 8.58 -6.40
N VAL A 39 18.45 9.43 -5.37
CA VAL A 39 19.50 9.48 -4.33
C VAL A 39 19.65 8.12 -3.65
N LEU A 40 18.53 7.47 -3.32
CA LEU A 40 18.55 6.13 -2.72
C LEU A 40 19.15 5.07 -3.65
N TYR A 41 18.86 5.13 -4.96
CA TYR A 41 19.43 4.20 -5.94
C TYR A 41 20.94 4.42 -6.09
N ASP A 42 21.39 5.67 -6.10
CA ASP A 42 22.81 6.00 -6.21
C ASP A 42 23.60 5.60 -4.96
N ASP A 43 23.03 5.79 -3.77
CA ASP A 43 23.65 5.35 -2.53
C ASP A 43 23.75 3.82 -2.44
N LEU A 44 22.72 3.09 -2.88
CA LEU A 44 22.79 1.64 -2.96
C LEU A 44 23.83 1.18 -3.99
N ALA A 45 23.92 1.83 -5.15
CA ALA A 45 24.92 1.51 -6.16
C ALA A 45 26.34 1.73 -5.60
N ARG A 46 26.58 2.87 -4.95
CA ARG A 46 27.86 3.19 -4.31
C ARG A 46 28.23 2.17 -3.23
N ALA A 47 27.28 1.81 -2.37
CA ALA A 47 27.50 0.82 -1.32
C ALA A 47 27.85 -0.57 -1.90
N LEU A 48 27.25 -0.96 -3.04
CA LEU A 48 27.59 -2.21 -3.73
C LEU A 48 28.98 -2.15 -4.36
N ASP A 49 29.34 -1.04 -5.00
CA ASP A 49 30.66 -0.84 -5.61
C ASP A 49 31.78 -0.85 -4.54
N GLU A 50 31.51 -0.26 -3.35
CA GLU A 50 32.43 -0.27 -2.21
C GLU A 50 32.57 -1.67 -1.58
N ALA A 51 31.44 -2.38 -1.39
CA ALA A 51 31.44 -3.71 -0.76
C ALA A 51 31.96 -4.82 -1.69
N TYR A 52 31.80 -4.65 -3.01
CA TYR A 52 32.20 -5.64 -4.02
C TYR A 52 32.97 -4.99 -5.19
N PRO A 53 34.20 -4.50 -4.95
CA PRO A 53 34.97 -3.78 -5.96
C PRO A 53 35.20 -4.61 -7.24
N GLY A 54 35.01 -3.97 -8.40
CA GLY A 54 35.21 -4.59 -9.71
C GLY A 54 34.04 -5.45 -10.20
N GLN A 55 32.98 -5.64 -9.41
CA GLN A 55 31.72 -6.18 -9.89
C GLN A 55 30.83 -5.06 -10.41
N ASN A 56 30.13 -5.31 -11.52
CA ASN A 56 29.20 -4.36 -12.11
C ASN A 56 27.76 -4.76 -11.79
N PHE A 57 27.11 -4.02 -10.90
CA PHE A 57 25.72 -4.27 -10.52
C PHE A 57 24.76 -3.41 -11.34
N ARG A 58 23.83 -4.06 -12.04
CA ARG A 58 22.67 -3.38 -12.59
C ARG A 58 21.51 -3.44 -11.59
N LEU A 59 21.23 -2.32 -10.93
CA LEU A 59 20.10 -2.23 -10.01
C LEU A 59 18.77 -2.41 -10.75
N PRO A 60 17.90 -3.36 -10.32
CA PRO A 60 16.56 -3.48 -10.86
C PRO A 60 15.66 -2.36 -10.30
N THR A 61 14.46 -2.19 -10.89
CA THR A 61 13.41 -1.36 -10.28
C THR A 61 12.87 -2.05 -9.02
N PHE A 62 13.45 -1.75 -7.85
CA PHE A 62 13.09 -2.37 -6.59
C PHE A 62 12.02 -1.59 -5.79
N LEU A 63 11.71 -0.36 -6.20
CA LEU A 63 10.63 0.46 -5.64
C LEU A 63 9.55 0.75 -6.67
N ARG A 64 8.30 0.71 -6.22
CA ARG A 64 7.10 1.12 -6.96
C ARG A 64 6.10 1.75 -6.01
N PHE A 65 5.35 2.73 -6.49
CA PHE A 65 4.36 3.44 -5.70
C PHE A 65 2.94 3.14 -6.19
N GLY A 66 2.03 2.93 -5.24
CA GLY A 66 0.60 2.80 -5.47
C GLY A 66 -0.15 3.93 -4.77
N SER A 67 -1.36 4.24 -5.24
CA SER A 67 -2.26 5.21 -4.62
C SER A 67 -3.64 4.60 -4.47
N TRP A 68 -4.28 4.83 -3.32
CA TRP A 68 -5.69 4.53 -3.09
C TRP A 68 -6.59 5.74 -3.32
N MET A 69 -6.01 6.95 -3.39
CA MET A 69 -6.75 8.21 -3.52
C MET A 69 -7.43 8.27 -4.88
N GLY A 70 -8.76 8.26 -4.88
CA GLY A 70 -9.57 8.20 -6.11
C GLY A 70 -9.91 6.80 -6.61
N GLY A 71 -9.38 5.74 -5.99
CA GLY A 71 -9.64 4.34 -6.39
C GLY A 71 -10.26 3.47 -5.30
N ASP A 72 -10.05 3.79 -4.02
CA ASP A 72 -10.65 3.05 -2.91
C ASP A 72 -12.05 3.57 -2.54
N ARG A 73 -13.05 2.80 -2.95
CA ARG A 73 -14.49 3.09 -2.92
C ARG A 73 -15.23 2.35 -1.81
N ASP A 74 -14.52 1.50 -1.06
CA ASP A 74 -15.10 0.69 0.00
C ASP A 74 -15.66 1.59 1.13
N GLY A 75 -16.98 1.58 1.25
CA GLY A 75 -17.73 2.45 2.16
C GLY A 75 -17.58 3.95 1.90
N ASN A 76 -17.18 4.34 0.68
CA ASN A 76 -17.02 5.74 0.29
C ASN A 76 -17.79 6.07 -1.00
N PRO A 77 -19.05 6.54 -0.91
CA PRO A 77 -19.87 6.84 -2.09
C PRO A 77 -19.33 8.01 -2.92
N PHE A 78 -18.44 8.83 -2.36
CA PHE A 78 -17.85 9.98 -3.07
C PHE A 78 -16.75 9.58 -4.07
N VAL A 79 -16.28 8.33 -4.04
CA VAL A 79 -15.32 7.83 -5.03
C VAL A 79 -16.12 7.23 -6.18
N THR A 80 -16.53 8.07 -7.13
CA THR A 80 -17.25 7.66 -8.35
C THR A 80 -16.29 7.25 -9.47
N ALA A 81 -16.78 6.62 -10.53
CA ALA A 81 -16.02 6.28 -11.73
C ALA A 81 -15.42 7.54 -12.38
N LEU A 82 -16.15 8.66 -12.32
CA LEU A 82 -15.66 9.97 -12.75
C LEU A 82 -14.50 10.46 -11.89
N VAL A 83 -14.58 10.31 -10.56
CA VAL A 83 -13.48 10.67 -9.65
C VAL A 83 -12.25 9.79 -9.91
N THR A 84 -12.44 8.48 -10.13
CA THR A 84 -11.35 7.57 -10.53
C THR A 84 -10.70 8.02 -11.85
N LEU A 85 -11.50 8.38 -12.86
CA LEU A 85 -11.04 8.91 -14.13
C LEU A 85 -10.20 10.18 -13.98
N GLN A 86 -10.69 11.13 -13.17
CA GLN A 86 -10.00 12.39 -12.88
C GLN A 86 -8.70 12.16 -12.10
N SER A 87 -8.70 11.20 -11.17
CA SER A 87 -7.51 10.87 -10.36
C SER A 87 -6.39 10.28 -11.21
N LEU A 88 -6.72 9.36 -12.13
CA LEU A 88 -5.77 8.82 -13.11
C LEU A 88 -5.18 9.93 -14.01
N GLU A 89 -6.01 10.87 -14.44
CA GLU A 89 -5.58 12.00 -15.27
C GLU A 89 -4.65 12.96 -14.50
N LEU A 90 -4.98 13.30 -13.25
CA LEU A 90 -4.14 14.15 -12.39
C LEU A 90 -2.77 13.53 -12.14
N LEU A 91 -2.73 12.23 -11.82
CA LEU A 91 -1.50 11.46 -11.63
C LEU A 91 -0.62 11.48 -12.89
N ARG A 92 -1.23 11.22 -14.06
CA ARG A 92 -0.53 11.25 -15.35
C ARG A 92 0.01 12.64 -15.68
N GLN A 93 -0.81 13.68 -15.53
CA GLN A 93 -0.39 15.05 -15.82
C GLN A 93 0.77 15.50 -14.92
N ALA A 94 0.74 15.13 -13.64
CA ALA A 94 1.83 15.43 -12.72
C ALA A 94 3.14 14.74 -13.14
N ALA A 95 3.09 13.45 -13.53
CA ALA A 95 4.27 12.72 -13.98
C ALA A 95 4.87 13.33 -15.26
N LEU A 96 4.03 13.59 -16.27
CA LEU A 96 4.47 14.19 -17.53
C LEU A 96 5.08 15.58 -17.32
N LYS A 97 4.47 16.42 -16.48
CA LYS A 97 5.03 17.75 -16.14
C LYS A 97 6.41 17.65 -15.49
N ASN A 98 6.62 16.67 -14.60
CA ASN A 98 7.91 16.44 -13.97
C ASN A 98 8.96 15.95 -14.98
N HIS A 99 8.62 15.01 -15.88
CA HIS A 99 9.53 14.64 -16.97
C HIS A 99 9.88 15.82 -17.87
N LEU A 100 8.91 16.69 -18.19
CA LEU A 100 9.14 17.89 -18.99
C LEU A 100 10.11 18.85 -18.31
N ARG A 101 9.96 19.05 -16.99
CA ARG A 101 10.86 19.86 -16.17
C ARG A 101 12.28 19.30 -16.21
N THR A 102 12.46 18.00 -15.92
CA THR A 102 13.77 17.35 -15.95
C THR A 102 14.42 17.37 -17.34
N CYS A 103 13.63 17.22 -18.41
CA CYS A 103 14.12 17.36 -19.79
C CYS A 103 14.69 18.77 -20.06
N ARG A 104 14.00 19.81 -19.58
CA ARG A 104 14.41 21.21 -19.76
C ARG A 104 15.63 21.57 -18.93
N GLU A 105 15.77 20.99 -17.74
CA GLU A 105 16.99 21.11 -16.91
C GLU A 105 18.19 20.49 -17.65
N LEU A 106 18.06 19.26 -18.14
CA LEU A 106 19.11 18.59 -18.92
C LEU A 106 19.50 19.34 -20.20
N PHE A 107 18.56 20.00 -20.86
CA PHE A 107 18.83 20.84 -22.02
C PHE A 107 19.81 21.98 -21.72
N GLY A 108 19.76 22.53 -20.50
CA GLY A 108 20.70 23.54 -20.02
C GLY A 108 22.12 23.02 -19.84
N HIS A 109 22.30 21.73 -19.53
CA HIS A 109 23.58 21.11 -19.22
C HIS A 109 24.25 20.40 -20.40
N LEU A 110 23.47 19.84 -21.33
CA LEU A 110 23.96 19.00 -22.42
C LEU A 110 24.24 19.78 -23.72
N THR A 111 25.21 20.69 -23.67
CA THR A 111 25.54 21.67 -24.74
C THR A 111 26.66 21.23 -25.68
N GLN A 112 27.03 19.96 -25.67
CA GLN A 112 28.18 19.43 -26.41
C GLN A 112 27.97 19.61 -27.92
N SER A 113 29.05 19.91 -28.65
CA SER A 113 29.06 20.14 -30.09
C SER A 113 29.81 19.02 -30.82
N SER A 114 29.35 18.66 -32.02
CA SER A 114 29.99 17.63 -32.85
C SER A 114 31.38 18.03 -33.34
N VAL A 115 31.74 19.30 -33.21
CA VAL A 115 33.10 19.80 -33.47
C VAL A 115 34.08 19.31 -32.39
N ARG A 116 33.59 19.09 -31.16
CA ARG A 116 34.43 18.74 -30.00
C ARG A 116 34.35 17.27 -29.61
N VAL A 117 33.17 16.65 -29.77
CA VAL A 117 32.94 15.26 -29.36
C VAL A 117 32.28 14.46 -30.47
N LYS A 118 32.46 13.13 -30.42
CA LYS A 118 31.77 12.21 -31.32
C LYS A 118 30.46 11.75 -30.68
N PHE A 119 29.36 11.99 -31.38
CA PHE A 119 28.05 11.42 -31.03
C PHE A 119 27.89 10.04 -31.64
N SER A 120 27.07 9.18 -31.03
CA SER A 120 26.79 7.87 -31.60
C SER A 120 26.01 7.99 -32.92
N PRO A 121 26.29 7.15 -33.93
CA PRO A 121 25.52 7.11 -35.18
C PRO A 121 24.04 6.83 -34.95
N GLU A 122 23.72 5.98 -33.96
CA GLU A 122 22.37 5.57 -33.62
C GLU A 122 21.52 6.75 -33.14
N LEU A 123 22.10 7.64 -32.31
CA LEU A 123 21.41 8.82 -31.83
C LEU A 123 21.11 9.80 -32.97
N ARG A 124 22.06 10.01 -33.89
CA ARG A 124 21.87 10.87 -35.06
C ARG A 124 20.76 10.32 -35.97
N ALA A 125 20.83 9.03 -36.29
CA ALA A 125 19.82 8.38 -37.12
C ALA A 125 18.42 8.43 -36.48
N ALA A 126 18.32 8.28 -35.16
CA ALA A 126 17.05 8.43 -34.44
C ALA A 126 16.51 9.87 -34.52
N LEU A 127 17.37 10.88 -34.37
CA LEU A 127 16.99 12.28 -34.52
C LEU A 127 16.48 12.57 -35.95
N ASP A 128 17.23 12.15 -36.97
CA ASP A 128 16.83 12.35 -38.37
C ASP A 128 15.48 11.68 -38.66
N SER A 129 15.29 10.44 -38.19
CA SER A 129 14.02 9.74 -38.29
C SER A 129 12.86 10.48 -37.61
N TYR A 130 13.08 11.12 -36.46
CA TYR A 130 12.05 11.91 -35.80
C TYR A 130 11.73 13.20 -36.57
N LEU A 131 12.73 13.85 -37.17
CA LEU A 131 12.51 15.06 -37.97
C LEU A 131 11.76 14.76 -39.27
N GLU A 132 12.04 13.63 -39.91
CA GLU A 132 11.28 13.16 -41.08
C GLU A 132 9.84 12.80 -40.71
N ARG A 133 9.66 12.06 -39.61
CA ARG A 133 8.35 11.60 -39.16
C ARG A 133 7.46 12.72 -38.64
N PHE A 134 8.05 13.74 -38.02
CA PHE A 134 7.33 14.82 -37.36
C PHE A 134 7.80 16.19 -37.89
N PRO A 135 7.25 16.69 -39.01
CA PRO A 135 7.66 17.96 -39.58
C PRO A 135 7.58 19.16 -38.62
N ALA A 136 6.58 19.17 -37.72
CA ALA A 136 6.44 20.19 -36.68
C ALA A 136 7.61 20.23 -35.68
N LEU A 137 8.31 19.10 -35.47
CA LEU A 137 9.54 19.07 -34.68
C LEU A 137 10.69 19.78 -35.39
N GLY A 138 10.73 19.74 -36.73
CA GLY A 138 11.71 20.45 -37.55
C GLY A 138 11.78 21.94 -37.23
N GLU A 139 10.61 22.59 -37.15
CA GLU A 139 10.51 24.01 -36.77
C GLU A 139 11.02 24.27 -35.34
N LYS A 140 10.74 23.34 -34.42
CA LYS A 140 11.18 23.44 -33.02
C LYS A 140 12.70 23.32 -32.89
N VAL A 141 13.38 22.51 -33.69
CA VAL A 141 14.85 22.37 -33.61
C VAL A 141 15.61 23.35 -34.51
N ALA A 142 14.94 24.03 -35.44
CA ALA A 142 15.58 24.87 -36.46
C ALA A 142 16.42 26.03 -35.89
N HIS A 143 16.07 26.53 -34.70
CA HIS A 143 16.80 27.61 -34.04
C HIS A 143 18.09 27.15 -33.33
N LEU A 144 18.31 25.83 -33.22
CA LEU A 144 19.48 25.26 -32.57
C LEU A 144 20.59 24.96 -33.59
N PRO A 145 21.87 25.13 -33.22
CA PRO A 145 22.98 24.73 -34.08
C PRO A 145 22.92 23.25 -34.43
N THR A 146 23.21 22.92 -35.69
CA THR A 146 23.17 21.54 -36.19
C THR A 146 24.14 20.60 -35.47
N GLU A 147 25.21 21.17 -34.91
CA GLU A 147 26.27 20.49 -34.19
C GLU A 147 25.88 20.10 -32.76
N GLU A 148 24.86 20.73 -32.17
CA GLU A 148 24.39 20.49 -30.80
C GLU A 148 23.37 19.33 -30.74
N VAL A 149 23.83 18.12 -31.10
CA VAL A 149 22.97 16.94 -31.27
C VAL A 149 22.16 16.61 -30.02
N TYR A 150 22.75 16.70 -28.81
CA TYR A 150 22.03 16.43 -27.57
C TYR A 150 20.89 17.40 -27.29
N ARG A 151 21.10 18.70 -27.51
CA ARG A 151 20.03 19.71 -27.35
C ARG A 151 18.90 19.51 -28.34
N ARG A 152 19.23 19.20 -29.60
CA ARG A 152 18.22 18.87 -30.62
C ARG A 152 17.44 17.61 -30.24
N TRP A 153 18.10 16.59 -29.71
CA TRP A 153 17.46 15.38 -29.19
C TRP A 153 16.54 15.65 -27.99
N LEU A 154 16.99 16.47 -27.03
CA LEU A 154 16.19 16.85 -25.87
C LEU A 154 14.98 17.71 -26.26
N VAL A 155 15.08 18.57 -27.28
CA VAL A 155 13.90 19.24 -27.85
C VAL A 155 12.94 18.25 -28.49
N ALA A 156 13.44 17.21 -29.17
CA ALA A 156 12.59 16.14 -29.68
C ALA A 156 11.85 15.40 -28.56
N ILE A 157 12.54 15.01 -27.50
CA ILE A 157 11.94 14.39 -26.32
C ILE A 157 10.90 15.32 -25.67
N ALA A 158 11.25 16.59 -25.43
CA ALA A 158 10.36 17.58 -24.83
C ALA A 158 9.09 17.78 -25.68
N TRP A 159 9.23 17.92 -27.00
CA TRP A 159 8.10 18.06 -27.91
C TRP A 159 7.17 16.84 -27.83
N ARG A 160 7.73 15.62 -27.88
CA ARG A 160 6.93 14.39 -27.77
C ARG A 160 6.24 14.24 -26.41
N LEU A 161 6.85 14.71 -25.33
CA LEU A 161 6.23 14.78 -24.01
C LEU A 161 5.11 15.83 -23.96
N GLU A 162 5.28 16.99 -24.60
CA GLU A 162 4.23 18.01 -24.76
C GLU A 162 3.03 17.42 -25.51
N GLN A 163 3.28 16.69 -26.62
CA GLN A 163 2.23 15.97 -27.33
C GLN A 163 1.54 14.92 -26.44
N ALA A 164 2.27 14.26 -25.53
CA ALA A 164 1.69 13.30 -24.58
C ALA A 164 0.80 13.95 -23.50
N VAL A 165 1.06 15.21 -23.15
CA VAL A 165 0.21 16.03 -22.29
C VAL A 165 -1.06 16.46 -23.03
N GLU A 166 -0.89 16.91 -24.29
CA GLU A 166 -1.98 17.37 -25.15
C GLU A 166 -2.81 16.23 -25.77
N LYS A 167 -2.33 14.98 -25.64
CA LYS A 167 -2.88 13.78 -26.29
C LYS A 167 -2.94 13.92 -27.82
N ALA A 168 -1.90 14.52 -28.38
CA ALA A 168 -1.79 14.87 -29.79
C ALA A 168 -0.86 13.91 -30.57
N PRO A 169 -0.93 13.88 -31.92
CA PRO A 169 -0.04 13.05 -32.73
C PRO A 169 1.44 13.30 -32.44
N GLY A 170 2.25 12.25 -32.40
CA GLY A 170 3.68 12.33 -32.04
C GLY A 170 3.97 12.12 -30.55
N ALA A 171 2.94 12.07 -29.71
CA ALA A 171 3.04 11.71 -28.30
C ALA A 171 3.84 10.44 -28.05
N TYR A 172 4.56 10.41 -26.93
CA TYR A 172 4.92 9.13 -26.33
C TYR A 172 3.65 8.40 -25.88
N ALA A 173 3.44 7.19 -26.42
CA ALA A 173 2.33 6.34 -26.00
C ALA A 173 2.57 5.81 -24.57
N ARG A 174 3.84 5.44 -24.27
CA ARG A 174 4.23 4.78 -23.03
C ARG A 174 5.62 5.22 -22.57
N ALA A 175 5.88 5.10 -21.28
CA ALA A 175 7.14 5.49 -20.66
C ALA A 175 8.35 4.69 -21.15
N ASP A 176 8.18 3.44 -21.62
CA ASP A 176 9.28 2.64 -22.18
C ASP A 176 9.86 3.22 -23.48
N GLN A 177 9.08 4.04 -24.19
CA GLN A 177 9.58 4.77 -25.36
C GLN A 177 10.50 5.92 -24.94
N LEU A 178 10.13 6.64 -23.86
CA LEU A 178 11.01 7.65 -23.29
C LEU A 178 12.28 7.00 -22.74
N GLU A 179 12.18 5.90 -22.00
CA GLU A 179 13.35 5.18 -21.46
C GLU A 179 14.33 4.80 -22.58
N ARG A 180 13.84 4.30 -23.72
CA ARG A 180 14.68 3.99 -24.89
C ARG A 180 15.38 5.22 -25.46
N ASP A 181 14.68 6.34 -25.57
CA ASP A 181 15.27 7.59 -26.08
C ASP A 181 16.34 8.15 -25.12
N LEU A 182 16.15 7.96 -23.80
CA LEU A 182 17.15 8.31 -22.79
C LEU A 182 18.34 7.33 -22.79
N ALA A 183 18.11 6.05 -23.03
CA ALA A 183 19.19 5.06 -23.13
C ALA A 183 20.09 5.33 -24.35
N LEU A 184 19.54 5.82 -25.46
CA LEU A 184 20.34 6.28 -26.62
C LEU A 184 21.23 7.46 -26.25
N LEU A 185 20.68 8.43 -25.51
CA LEU A 185 21.42 9.57 -25.00
C LEU A 185 22.55 9.14 -24.04
N GLU A 186 22.24 8.25 -23.10
CA GLU A 186 23.20 7.65 -22.15
C GLU A 186 24.34 6.93 -22.88
N SER A 187 24.01 6.03 -23.80
CA SER A 187 25.00 5.29 -24.59
C SER A 187 25.91 6.22 -25.39
N SER A 188 25.35 7.25 -26.02
CA SER A 188 26.17 8.23 -26.74
C SER A 188 27.10 9.01 -25.82
N LEU A 189 26.65 9.39 -24.62
CA LEU A 189 27.46 10.14 -23.65
C LEU A 189 28.64 9.30 -23.14
N LEU A 190 28.38 8.04 -22.78
CA LEU A 190 29.42 7.11 -22.33
C LEU A 190 30.48 6.83 -23.41
N GLY A 191 30.09 6.89 -24.69
CA GLY A 191 31.01 6.67 -25.81
C GLY A 191 32.16 7.67 -25.94
N HIS A 192 31.99 8.93 -25.49
CA HIS A 192 33.07 9.93 -25.46
C HIS A 192 33.44 10.41 -24.05
N ARG A 193 32.79 9.87 -23.01
CA ARG A 193 33.13 10.07 -21.60
C ARG A 193 33.06 8.75 -20.81
N PRO A 194 33.92 7.76 -21.12
CA PRO A 194 33.96 6.50 -20.37
C PRO A 194 34.43 6.76 -18.93
N GLY A 195 33.75 6.18 -17.94
CA GLY A 195 34.18 6.20 -16.53
C GLY A 195 33.80 7.45 -15.73
N HIS A 196 33.12 8.43 -16.32
CA HIS A 196 32.49 9.49 -15.53
C HIS A 196 31.08 9.08 -15.13
N ASN A 197 30.72 9.29 -13.86
CA ASN A 197 29.33 9.36 -13.47
C ASN A 197 28.63 10.33 -14.43
N LEU A 198 27.44 9.99 -14.93
CA LEU A 198 26.64 10.87 -15.77
C LEU A 198 26.06 12.00 -14.90
N GLU A 199 26.93 12.83 -14.32
CA GLU A 199 26.74 13.84 -13.26
C GLU A 199 25.85 15.03 -13.65
N MET A 200 24.96 14.85 -14.61
CA MET A 200 24.02 15.88 -15.07
C MET A 200 22.56 15.47 -14.84
N GLY A 201 22.28 14.44 -14.04
CA GLY A 201 20.92 14.00 -13.69
C GLY A 201 20.25 13.06 -14.71
N LEU A 202 20.97 12.60 -15.75
CA LEU A 202 20.40 11.67 -16.73
C LEU A 202 20.09 10.29 -16.12
N ARG A 203 20.99 9.79 -15.27
CA ARG A 203 20.79 8.54 -14.53
C ARG A 203 19.56 8.63 -13.62
N ASP A 204 19.44 9.75 -12.90
CA ASP A 204 18.29 10.03 -12.04
C ASP A 204 16.99 10.03 -12.84
N TRP A 205 17.00 10.64 -14.03
CA TRP A 205 15.83 10.67 -14.88
C TRP A 205 15.45 9.28 -15.41
N LEU A 206 16.43 8.45 -15.78
CA LEU A 206 16.19 7.04 -16.13
C LEU A 206 15.56 6.26 -14.96
N ILE A 207 16.04 6.48 -13.73
CA ILE A 207 15.44 5.88 -12.53
C ILE A 207 14.00 6.37 -12.35
N GLN A 208 13.76 7.69 -12.48
CA GLN A 208 12.43 8.27 -12.37
C GLN A 208 11.46 7.72 -13.42
N VAL A 209 11.89 7.57 -14.68
CA VAL A 209 11.09 6.94 -15.74
C VAL A 209 10.73 5.49 -15.39
N ARG A 210 11.68 4.72 -14.87
CA ARG A 210 11.46 3.32 -14.49
C ARG A 210 10.52 3.17 -13.28
N VAL A 211 10.64 4.05 -12.28
CA VAL A 211 9.90 3.96 -11.02
C VAL A 211 8.50 4.57 -11.13
N PHE A 212 8.39 5.76 -11.72
CA PHE A 212 7.16 6.55 -11.75
C PHE A 212 6.40 6.45 -13.07
N GLY A 213 7.10 6.17 -14.18
CA GLY A 213 6.52 6.16 -15.52
C GLY A 213 5.70 7.43 -15.83
N PHE A 214 4.71 7.32 -16.71
CA PHE A 214 3.78 8.42 -17.01
C PHE A 214 2.55 8.44 -16.11
N HIS A 215 2.56 7.74 -14.97
CA HIS A 215 1.42 7.65 -14.08
C HIS A 215 1.76 8.04 -12.64
N PHE A 216 3.02 8.32 -12.30
CA PHE A 216 3.51 8.65 -10.97
C PHE A 216 3.34 7.51 -9.94
N ALA A 217 2.11 7.09 -9.69
CA ALA A 217 1.75 5.96 -8.85
C ALA A 217 0.63 5.18 -9.52
N ARG A 218 0.62 3.87 -9.32
CA ARG A 218 -0.44 3.01 -9.85
C ARG A 218 -1.70 3.17 -9.02
N LEU A 219 -2.85 3.37 -9.65
CA LEU A 219 -4.10 3.52 -8.90
C LEU A 219 -4.66 2.15 -8.53
N ASP A 220 -4.71 1.85 -7.23
CA ASP A 220 -5.42 0.69 -6.72
C ASP A 220 -6.92 0.96 -6.68
N VAL A 221 -7.71 -0.05 -7.00
CA VAL A 221 -9.17 -0.03 -6.87
C VAL A 221 -9.55 -0.95 -5.72
N ARG A 222 -10.40 -0.47 -4.82
CA ARG A 222 -10.91 -1.30 -3.71
C ARG A 222 -12.42 -1.15 -3.55
N GLN A 223 -13.09 -2.27 -3.33
CA GLN A 223 -14.52 -2.30 -3.01
C GLN A 223 -14.84 -3.56 -2.20
N HIS A 224 -15.92 -3.49 -1.41
CA HIS A 224 -16.46 -4.60 -0.64
C HIS A 224 -17.03 -5.71 -1.55
N SER A 225 -16.73 -6.98 -1.26
CA SER A 225 -17.19 -8.18 -1.97
C SER A 225 -18.71 -8.17 -2.24
N GLY A 226 -19.51 -7.92 -1.21
CA GLY A 226 -20.97 -7.81 -1.30
C GLY A 226 -21.52 -6.81 -2.34
N VAL A 227 -20.79 -5.75 -2.69
CA VAL A 227 -21.20 -4.83 -3.76
C VAL A 227 -21.04 -5.49 -5.13
N TYR A 228 -19.95 -6.24 -5.33
CA TYR A 228 -19.75 -7.03 -6.55
C TYR A 228 -20.75 -8.17 -6.66
N GLN A 229 -21.06 -8.85 -5.56
CA GLN A 229 -22.07 -9.92 -5.51
C GLN A 229 -23.46 -9.37 -5.90
N ALA A 230 -23.87 -8.22 -5.35
CA ALA A 230 -25.13 -7.58 -5.70
C ALA A 230 -25.19 -7.16 -7.19
N MET A 231 -24.10 -6.57 -7.69
CA MET A 231 -23.96 -6.20 -9.09
C MET A 231 -24.04 -7.43 -10.01
N ALA A 232 -23.34 -8.51 -9.66
CA ALA A 232 -23.36 -9.75 -10.42
C ALA A 232 -24.75 -10.40 -10.42
N GLY A 233 -25.43 -10.42 -9.26
CA GLY A 233 -26.80 -10.92 -9.16
C GLY A 233 -27.77 -10.17 -10.06
N GLU A 234 -27.71 -8.83 -10.09
CA GLU A 234 -28.58 -8.04 -10.99
C GLU A 234 -28.29 -8.35 -12.47
N ILE A 235 -27.00 -8.46 -12.86
CA ILE A 235 -26.61 -8.78 -14.24
C ILE A 235 -27.10 -10.18 -14.63
N LEU A 236 -26.85 -11.18 -13.79
CA LEU A 236 -27.22 -12.58 -14.04
C LEU A 236 -28.74 -12.77 -14.12
N SER A 237 -29.49 -12.10 -13.25
CA SER A 237 -30.97 -12.12 -13.27
C SER A 237 -31.51 -11.54 -14.57
N ARG A 238 -31.00 -10.39 -15.02
CA ARG A 238 -31.46 -9.77 -16.27
C ARG A 238 -31.08 -10.54 -17.53
N CYS A 239 -30.00 -11.31 -17.47
CA CYS A 239 -29.62 -12.20 -18.56
C CYS A 239 -30.38 -13.53 -18.52
N GLY A 240 -31.31 -13.72 -17.58
CA GLY A 240 -32.13 -14.93 -17.44
C GLY A 240 -31.35 -16.15 -16.97
N LEU A 241 -30.21 -15.95 -16.30
CA LEU A 241 -29.33 -17.04 -15.85
C LEU A 241 -29.56 -17.44 -14.40
N CYS A 242 -29.91 -16.49 -13.53
CA CYS A 242 -30.16 -16.75 -12.12
C CYS A 242 -30.96 -15.61 -11.48
N ASP A 243 -32.15 -15.91 -10.96
CA ASP A 243 -33.00 -14.90 -10.33
C ASP A 243 -32.40 -14.34 -9.03
N ASN A 244 -31.91 -15.23 -8.15
CA ASN A 244 -31.43 -14.87 -6.81
C ASN A 244 -30.00 -15.40 -6.54
N PHE A 245 -29.00 -14.79 -7.18
CA PHE A 245 -27.60 -15.18 -7.02
C PHE A 245 -27.11 -15.18 -5.56
N ALA A 246 -27.62 -14.27 -4.73
CA ALA A 246 -27.23 -14.15 -3.33
C ALA A 246 -27.71 -15.32 -2.45
N GLU A 247 -28.77 -16.04 -2.86
CA GLU A 247 -29.35 -17.16 -2.10
C GLU A 247 -28.70 -18.50 -2.43
N LEU A 248 -27.94 -18.59 -3.53
CA LEU A 248 -27.17 -19.78 -3.87
C LEU A 248 -26.15 -20.10 -2.78
N ASP A 249 -25.86 -21.38 -2.58
CA ASP A 249 -24.71 -21.78 -1.77
C ASP A 249 -23.39 -21.58 -2.53
N GLU A 250 -22.25 -21.75 -1.86
CA GLU A 250 -20.95 -21.51 -2.49
C GLU A 250 -20.67 -22.41 -3.71
N PRO A 251 -20.91 -23.74 -3.67
CA PRO A 251 -20.76 -24.60 -4.84
C PRO A 251 -21.57 -24.14 -6.06
N ASP A 252 -22.85 -23.79 -5.88
CA ASP A 252 -23.71 -23.37 -6.97
C ASP A 252 -23.30 -22.00 -7.53
N ARG A 253 -22.87 -21.07 -6.67
CA ARG A 253 -22.29 -19.78 -7.13
C ARG A 253 -21.04 -20.01 -7.97
N VAL A 254 -20.12 -20.86 -7.51
CA VAL A 254 -18.88 -21.16 -8.23
C VAL A 254 -19.18 -21.84 -9.57
N ALA A 255 -20.12 -22.78 -9.61
CA ALA A 255 -20.54 -23.44 -10.85
C ALA A 255 -21.09 -22.44 -11.87
N LEU A 256 -21.98 -21.53 -11.45
CA LEU A 256 -22.54 -20.49 -12.30
C LEU A 256 -21.46 -19.51 -12.80
N LEU A 257 -20.57 -19.05 -11.90
CA LEU A 257 -19.47 -18.15 -12.26
C LEU A 257 -18.50 -18.80 -13.26
N ASN A 258 -18.18 -20.08 -13.09
CA ASN A 258 -17.37 -20.82 -14.07
C ASN A 258 -18.07 -20.90 -15.45
N ALA A 259 -19.39 -21.10 -15.47
CA ALA A 259 -20.15 -21.15 -16.72
C ALA A 259 -20.07 -19.80 -17.48
N VAL A 260 -20.26 -18.67 -16.79
CA VAL A 260 -20.18 -17.34 -17.42
C VAL A 260 -18.75 -16.86 -17.68
N LEU A 261 -17.74 -17.42 -17.00
CA LEU A 261 -16.33 -17.19 -17.31
C LEU A 261 -15.88 -17.94 -18.57
N LYS A 262 -16.54 -19.06 -18.88
CA LYS A 262 -16.28 -19.87 -20.08
C LYS A 262 -16.88 -19.26 -21.33
N THR A 263 -18.09 -18.69 -21.23
CA THR A 263 -18.81 -18.12 -22.38
C THR A 263 -19.13 -16.65 -22.13
N PRO A 264 -18.64 -15.72 -22.96
CA PRO A 264 -18.96 -14.30 -22.83
C PRO A 264 -20.47 -14.07 -22.80
N LEU A 265 -20.92 -13.21 -21.87
CA LEU A 265 -22.31 -12.84 -21.71
C LEU A 265 -22.59 -11.54 -22.47
N ASP A 266 -23.68 -11.49 -23.23
CA ASP A 266 -24.17 -10.24 -23.78
C ASP A 266 -24.98 -9.50 -22.71
N VAL A 267 -24.40 -8.43 -22.17
CA VAL A 267 -24.95 -7.69 -21.03
C VAL A 267 -25.78 -6.50 -21.53
N PRO A 268 -27.06 -6.36 -21.12
CA PRO A 268 -27.90 -5.24 -21.51
C PRO A 268 -27.23 -3.87 -21.27
N HIS A 269 -27.38 -2.94 -22.22
CA HIS A 269 -26.75 -1.62 -22.10
C HIS A 269 -27.42 -0.67 -21.11
N SER A 270 -28.65 -0.95 -20.65
CA SER A 270 -29.43 -0.01 -19.85
C SER A 270 -30.38 -0.70 -18.86
N GLY A 271 -31.02 0.13 -18.03
CA GLY A 271 -32.03 -0.29 -17.06
C GLY A 271 -31.49 -0.65 -15.68
N TRP A 272 -30.16 -0.68 -15.48
CA TRP A 272 -29.51 -1.03 -14.23
C TRP A 272 -29.87 -0.11 -13.05
N SER A 273 -29.83 -0.67 -11.84
CA SER A 273 -29.81 0.14 -10.62
C SER A 273 -28.65 1.15 -10.62
N GLU A 274 -28.77 2.22 -9.82
CA GLU A 274 -27.73 3.23 -9.72
C GLU A 274 -26.36 2.63 -9.33
N ALA A 275 -26.36 1.70 -8.37
CA ALA A 275 -25.16 1.02 -7.89
C ALA A 275 -24.51 0.15 -8.98
N THR A 276 -25.30 -0.66 -9.71
CA THR A 276 -24.79 -1.50 -10.81
C THR A 276 -24.29 -0.67 -11.97
N ARG A 277 -24.99 0.41 -12.35
CA ARG A 277 -24.56 1.36 -13.37
C ARG A 277 -23.22 2.01 -13.01
N GLU A 278 -23.05 2.40 -11.75
CA GLU A 278 -21.83 2.99 -11.23
C GLU A 278 -20.65 1.98 -11.21
N GLY A 279 -20.92 0.72 -10.88
CA GLY A 279 -19.97 -0.39 -10.97
C GLY A 279 -19.51 -0.65 -12.40
N LEU A 280 -20.45 -0.81 -13.35
CA LEU A 280 -20.17 -0.99 -14.76
C LEU A 280 -19.38 0.20 -15.35
N SER A 281 -19.76 1.42 -14.99
CA SER A 281 -19.06 2.64 -15.43
C SER A 281 -17.60 2.66 -14.96
N MET A 282 -17.34 2.16 -13.74
CA MET A 282 -15.97 2.04 -13.23
C MET A 282 -15.15 1.03 -14.04
N PHE A 283 -15.66 -0.19 -14.28
CA PHE A 283 -14.93 -1.16 -15.11
C PHE A 283 -14.67 -0.64 -16.53
N ALA A 284 -15.63 0.09 -17.12
CA ALA A 284 -15.44 0.74 -18.42
C ALA A 284 -14.34 1.82 -18.38
N VAL A 285 -14.27 2.63 -17.32
CA VAL A 285 -13.18 3.60 -17.10
C VAL A 285 -11.83 2.89 -16.98
N LEU A 286 -11.75 1.81 -16.19
CA LEU A 286 -10.51 1.06 -16.01
C LEU A 286 -10.01 0.48 -17.34
N ASN A 287 -10.88 -0.21 -18.09
CA ASN A 287 -10.51 -0.81 -19.37
C ASN A 287 -10.03 0.23 -20.38
N ARG A 288 -10.79 1.33 -20.55
CA ARG A 288 -10.40 2.41 -21.46
C ARG A 288 -9.02 2.99 -21.12
N ARG A 289 -8.70 3.14 -19.83
CA ARG A 289 -7.42 3.70 -19.40
C ARG A 289 -6.26 2.72 -19.58
N VAL A 290 -6.49 1.43 -19.39
CA VAL A 290 -5.50 0.39 -19.73
C VAL A 290 -5.26 0.34 -21.23
N GLU A 291 -6.29 0.48 -22.06
CA GLU A 291 -6.14 0.56 -23.53
C GLU A 291 -5.36 1.81 -23.95
N GLU A 292 -5.66 2.98 -23.38
CA GLU A 292 -5.05 4.27 -23.76
C GLU A 292 -3.60 4.38 -23.27
N PHE A 293 -3.29 3.90 -22.07
CA PHE A 293 -2.01 4.18 -21.39
C PHE A 293 -1.22 2.95 -20.95
N GLY A 294 -1.77 1.75 -21.16
CA GLY A 294 -1.20 0.49 -20.72
C GLY A 294 -1.59 0.10 -19.29
N PRO A 295 -1.33 -1.18 -18.90
CA PRO A 295 -1.78 -1.74 -17.63
C PRO A 295 -1.10 -1.10 -16.40
N GLU A 296 0.06 -0.47 -16.60
CA GLU A 296 0.87 0.08 -15.51
C GLU A 296 0.21 1.28 -14.80
N VAL A 297 -0.82 1.89 -15.39
CA VAL A 297 -1.60 2.95 -14.72
C VAL A 297 -2.45 2.43 -13.56
N LEU A 298 -2.75 1.13 -13.57
CA LEU A 298 -3.53 0.47 -12.53
C LEU A 298 -2.63 -0.36 -11.62
N GLY A 299 -2.98 -0.34 -10.33
CA GLY A 299 -2.35 -1.16 -9.31
C GLY A 299 -3.19 -2.40 -9.02
N ALA A 300 -3.41 -2.70 -7.74
CA ALA A 300 -4.21 -3.83 -7.28
C ALA A 300 -5.72 -3.55 -7.38
N HIS A 301 -6.49 -4.59 -7.69
CA HIS A 301 -7.94 -4.65 -7.51
C HIS A 301 -8.23 -5.40 -6.21
N VAL A 302 -8.34 -4.67 -5.11
CA VAL A 302 -8.53 -5.21 -3.76
C VAL A 302 -10.02 -5.50 -3.52
N ILE A 303 -10.31 -6.71 -3.04
CA ILE A 303 -11.66 -7.16 -2.66
C ILE A 303 -11.73 -7.15 -1.14
N SER A 304 -12.38 -6.14 -0.56
CA SER A 304 -12.62 -6.09 0.89
C SER A 304 -13.62 -7.16 1.32
N MET A 305 -13.45 -7.68 2.54
CA MET A 305 -14.28 -8.77 3.11
C MET A 305 -14.39 -9.98 2.16
N THR A 306 -13.25 -10.53 1.72
CA THR A 306 -13.24 -11.79 0.97
C THR A 306 -13.48 -12.96 1.92
N HIS A 307 -14.54 -13.73 1.67
CA HIS A 307 -14.88 -14.89 2.48
C HIS A 307 -14.68 -16.21 1.72
N ASN A 308 -14.95 -16.22 0.41
CA ASN A 308 -14.94 -17.45 -0.40
C ASN A 308 -14.34 -17.25 -1.80
N LEU A 309 -14.24 -18.34 -2.58
CA LEU A 309 -13.79 -18.33 -3.98
C LEU A 309 -14.72 -17.50 -4.88
N SER A 310 -16.03 -17.57 -4.67
CA SER A 310 -17.02 -16.85 -5.47
C SER A 310 -16.82 -15.33 -5.47
N ASP A 311 -16.31 -14.74 -4.37
CA ASP A 311 -15.96 -13.32 -4.30
C ASP A 311 -14.87 -12.95 -5.31
N VAL A 312 -13.86 -13.80 -5.42
CA VAL A 312 -12.72 -13.63 -6.32
C VAL A 312 -13.14 -13.86 -7.78
N LEU A 313 -13.88 -14.92 -8.04
CA LEU A 313 -14.37 -15.25 -9.39
C LEU A 313 -15.36 -14.21 -9.91
N THR A 314 -16.16 -13.60 -9.04
CA THR A 314 -17.06 -12.51 -9.42
C THR A 314 -16.27 -11.33 -9.98
N VAL A 315 -15.20 -10.90 -9.30
CA VAL A 315 -14.36 -9.80 -9.81
C VAL A 315 -13.60 -10.20 -11.07
N LEU A 316 -13.11 -11.45 -11.16
CA LEU A 316 -12.48 -11.96 -12.38
C LEU A 316 -13.45 -11.89 -13.57
N TRP A 317 -14.72 -12.25 -13.37
CA TRP A 317 -15.75 -12.17 -14.39
C TRP A 317 -16.08 -10.72 -14.76
N LEU A 318 -16.29 -9.85 -13.77
CA LEU A 318 -16.59 -8.44 -14.00
C LEU A 318 -15.46 -7.70 -14.74
N GLN A 319 -14.19 -8.04 -14.49
CA GLN A 319 -13.05 -7.52 -15.25
C GLN A 319 -13.12 -7.90 -16.74
N ARG A 320 -13.71 -9.06 -17.10
CA ARG A 320 -13.89 -9.50 -18.50
C ARG A 320 -15.09 -8.85 -19.18
N LEU A 321 -16.13 -8.46 -18.43
CA LEU A 321 -17.34 -7.86 -19.00
C LEU A 321 -17.11 -6.49 -19.64
N GLY A 322 -16.12 -5.72 -19.16
CA GLY A 322 -15.93 -4.34 -19.62
C GLY A 322 -15.27 -4.18 -21.00
N GLY A 323 -15.26 -5.22 -21.85
CA GLY A 323 -14.81 -5.14 -23.25
C GLY A 323 -13.36 -5.59 -23.53
N GLY A 324 -12.58 -5.92 -22.50
CA GLY A 324 -11.20 -6.39 -22.62
C GLY A 324 -10.74 -7.20 -21.41
N ILE A 325 -9.55 -7.82 -21.47
CA ILE A 325 -8.95 -8.48 -20.31
C ILE A 325 -8.17 -7.39 -19.55
N LEU A 326 -8.82 -6.73 -18.57
CA LEU A 326 -8.19 -5.71 -17.73
C LEU A 326 -6.86 -6.20 -17.13
N ALA A 327 -6.77 -7.51 -16.83
CA ALA A 327 -5.62 -8.20 -16.24
C ALA A 327 -5.06 -7.48 -15.00
N GLN A 328 -5.89 -6.70 -14.30
CA GLN A 328 -5.48 -6.00 -13.10
C GLN A 328 -5.33 -7.02 -11.97
N PRO A 329 -4.21 -7.01 -11.21
CA PRO A 329 -3.99 -7.95 -10.11
C PRO A 329 -5.15 -7.97 -9.11
N ILE A 330 -5.92 -9.06 -9.08
CA ILE A 330 -6.99 -9.32 -8.11
C ILE A 330 -6.37 -9.69 -6.77
N VAL A 331 -6.74 -8.97 -5.72
CA VAL A 331 -6.16 -9.11 -4.38
C VAL A 331 -7.28 -9.37 -3.36
N PRO A 332 -7.46 -10.61 -2.88
CA PRO A 332 -8.37 -10.86 -1.77
C PRO A 332 -7.81 -10.19 -0.51
N LEU A 333 -8.66 -9.49 0.23
CA LEU A 333 -8.34 -8.92 1.54
C LEU A 333 -9.01 -9.75 2.64
N LEU A 334 -8.16 -10.41 3.45
CA LEU A 334 -8.56 -11.17 4.62
C LEU A 334 -8.52 -10.24 5.85
N GLU A 335 -9.69 -9.81 6.33
CA GLU A 335 -9.81 -8.78 7.37
C GLU A 335 -10.06 -9.36 8.77
N THR A 336 -10.89 -10.40 8.87
CA THR A 336 -11.26 -10.98 10.16
C THR A 336 -10.33 -12.12 10.56
N ILE A 337 -10.30 -12.46 11.85
CA ILE A 337 -9.53 -13.61 12.35
C ILE A 337 -10.03 -14.91 11.69
N ASP A 338 -11.33 -15.04 11.45
CA ASP A 338 -11.90 -16.22 10.80
C ASP A 338 -11.52 -16.29 9.32
N ASP A 339 -11.46 -15.15 8.61
CA ASP A 339 -10.96 -15.11 7.22
C ASP A 339 -9.47 -15.45 7.14
N LEU A 340 -8.66 -14.97 8.09
CA LEU A 340 -7.24 -15.32 8.18
C LEU A 340 -7.04 -16.83 8.42
N ARG A 341 -7.91 -17.45 9.22
CA ARG A 341 -7.91 -18.91 9.45
C ARG A 341 -8.36 -19.70 8.23
N ARG A 342 -9.36 -19.22 7.50
CA ARG A 342 -9.86 -19.82 6.24
C ARG A 342 -8.97 -19.50 5.02
N GLY A 343 -8.02 -18.58 5.15
CA GLY A 343 -7.14 -18.15 4.07
C GLY A 343 -6.53 -19.29 3.25
N PRO A 344 -5.98 -20.36 3.86
CA PRO A 344 -5.47 -21.53 3.15
C PRO A 344 -6.51 -22.21 2.25
N ASP A 345 -7.73 -22.39 2.74
CA ASP A 345 -8.80 -23.05 1.99
C ASP A 345 -9.25 -22.18 0.81
N ILE A 346 -9.41 -20.87 1.04
CA ILE A 346 -9.76 -19.90 0.00
C ILE A 346 -8.71 -19.90 -1.11
N LEU A 347 -7.43 -19.86 -0.75
CA LEU A 347 -6.32 -19.84 -1.72
C LEU A 347 -6.18 -21.16 -2.47
N THR A 348 -6.36 -22.30 -1.79
CA THR A 348 -6.38 -23.61 -2.44
C THR A 348 -7.49 -23.66 -3.49
N ALA A 349 -8.70 -23.27 -3.13
CA ALA A 349 -9.83 -23.21 -4.06
C ALA A 349 -9.56 -22.25 -5.25
N MET A 350 -8.90 -21.12 -5.01
CA MET A 350 -8.45 -20.21 -6.07
C MET A 350 -7.43 -20.87 -6.99
N PHE A 351 -6.41 -21.52 -6.45
CA PHE A 351 -5.31 -22.10 -7.23
C PHE A 351 -5.69 -23.40 -7.94
N GLU A 352 -6.74 -24.07 -7.51
CA GLU A 352 -7.30 -25.26 -8.17
C GLU A 352 -8.34 -24.90 -9.25
N ASN A 353 -8.98 -23.73 -9.15
CA ASN A 353 -9.98 -23.31 -10.15
C ASN A 353 -9.35 -23.06 -11.55
N PRO A 354 -9.88 -23.67 -12.62
CA PRO A 354 -9.26 -23.60 -13.94
C PRO A 354 -9.22 -22.19 -14.56
N HIS A 355 -10.26 -21.38 -14.33
CA HIS A 355 -10.30 -20.01 -14.86
C HIS A 355 -9.34 -19.09 -14.12
N TYR A 356 -9.22 -19.27 -12.80
CA TYR A 356 -8.28 -18.49 -12.00
C TYR A 356 -6.82 -18.88 -12.27
N ARG A 357 -6.55 -20.17 -12.52
CA ARG A 357 -5.23 -20.63 -12.98
C ARG A 357 -4.80 -19.99 -14.30
N ASP A 358 -5.68 -19.94 -15.32
CA ASP A 358 -5.41 -19.23 -16.59
C ASP A 358 -5.10 -17.75 -16.34
N TYR A 359 -5.87 -17.11 -15.46
CA TYR A 359 -5.58 -15.74 -15.03
C TYR A 359 -4.19 -15.63 -14.36
N LEU A 360 -3.84 -16.53 -13.45
CA LEU A 360 -2.54 -16.52 -12.74
C LEU A 360 -1.35 -16.76 -13.66
N GLU A 361 -1.46 -17.62 -14.67
CA GLU A 361 -0.39 -17.81 -15.67
C GLU A 361 -0.08 -16.48 -16.39
N ARG A 362 -1.11 -15.69 -16.71
CA ARG A 362 -0.93 -14.35 -17.30
C ARG A 362 -0.32 -13.35 -16.31
N GLN A 363 -0.50 -13.57 -15.01
CA GLN A 363 0.19 -12.84 -13.94
C GLN A 363 1.57 -13.42 -13.61
N GLN A 364 2.11 -14.35 -14.41
CA GLN A 364 3.40 -15.02 -14.15
C GLN A 364 3.42 -15.75 -12.80
N LYS A 365 2.29 -16.36 -12.42
CA LYS A 365 2.05 -17.03 -11.14
C LYS A 365 2.33 -16.13 -9.92
N LEU A 366 2.13 -14.82 -10.06
CA LEU A 366 2.22 -13.87 -8.95
C LEU A 366 0.83 -13.62 -8.36
N GLN A 367 0.64 -13.95 -7.09
CA GLN A 367 -0.56 -13.63 -6.33
C GLN A 367 -0.25 -12.59 -5.25
N PHE A 368 -1.02 -11.51 -5.20
CA PHE A 368 -1.03 -10.62 -4.05
C PHE A 368 -2.16 -11.01 -3.11
N VAL A 369 -1.92 -11.08 -1.81
CA VAL A 369 -2.97 -11.27 -0.79
C VAL A 369 -2.87 -10.14 0.21
N MET A 370 -3.96 -9.42 0.46
CA MET A 370 -3.96 -8.35 1.43
C MET A 370 -4.40 -8.88 2.80
N ILE A 371 -3.71 -8.44 3.85
CA ILE A 371 -4.05 -8.76 5.24
C ILE A 371 -4.39 -7.50 6.03
N GLY A 372 -5.51 -7.52 6.74
CA GLY A 372 -5.97 -6.44 7.58
C GLY A 372 -5.41 -6.57 9.01
N TYR A 373 -4.70 -5.54 9.49
CA TYR A 373 -4.18 -5.52 10.88
C TYR A 373 -5.17 -4.91 11.87
N SER A 374 -5.82 -3.82 11.45
CA SER A 374 -6.52 -2.90 12.36
C SER A 374 -7.80 -3.51 12.95
N ASP A 375 -8.58 -4.23 12.13
CA ASP A 375 -9.79 -4.91 12.62
C ASP A 375 -9.41 -6.12 13.48
N SER A 376 -8.33 -6.85 13.16
CA SER A 376 -7.84 -7.96 13.98
C SER A 376 -7.45 -7.51 15.40
N THR A 377 -6.81 -6.36 15.58
CA THR A 377 -6.46 -5.86 16.93
C THR A 377 -7.69 -5.40 17.72
N LYS A 378 -8.69 -4.79 17.05
CA LYS A 378 -9.96 -4.41 17.68
C LYS A 378 -10.74 -5.63 18.19
N ASP A 379 -10.71 -6.74 17.44
CA ASP A 379 -11.50 -7.93 17.77
C ASP A 379 -10.71 -8.94 18.62
N GLY A 380 -9.38 -8.94 18.49
CA GLY A 380 -8.49 -9.96 19.04
C GLY A 380 -7.63 -9.52 20.22
N GLY A 381 -7.52 -8.22 20.50
CA GLY A 381 -6.51 -7.69 21.42
C GLY A 381 -5.10 -7.73 20.82
N TYR A 382 -4.14 -7.06 21.47
CA TYR A 382 -2.84 -6.78 20.86
C TYR A 382 -2.00 -8.04 20.59
N LEU A 383 -1.73 -8.86 21.61
CA LEU A 383 -0.83 -10.01 21.48
C LEU A 383 -1.44 -11.09 20.56
N ALA A 384 -2.72 -11.41 20.76
CA ALA A 384 -3.38 -12.46 20.00
C ALA A 384 -3.53 -12.10 18.51
N ALA A 385 -3.86 -10.84 18.21
CA ALA A 385 -3.92 -10.37 16.83
C ALA A 385 -2.56 -10.47 16.13
N ASN A 386 -1.47 -10.02 16.77
CA ASN A 386 -0.13 -10.12 16.19
C ASN A 386 0.31 -11.58 15.97
N TRP A 387 0.02 -12.47 16.93
CA TRP A 387 0.33 -13.89 16.81
C TRP A 387 -0.44 -14.56 15.66
N TRP A 388 -1.77 -14.42 15.61
CA TRP A 388 -2.55 -15.06 14.55
C TRP A 388 -2.26 -14.45 13.18
N LEU A 389 -1.91 -13.16 13.10
CA LEU A 389 -1.39 -12.59 11.88
C LEU A 389 -0.06 -13.24 11.48
N TYR A 390 0.89 -13.41 12.41
CA TYR A 390 2.17 -14.09 12.11
C TYR A 390 1.93 -15.52 11.59
N LYS A 391 1.08 -16.29 12.28
CA LYS A 391 0.72 -17.66 11.92
C LYS A 391 0.02 -17.74 10.56
N ALA A 392 -1.02 -16.93 10.34
CA ALA A 392 -1.77 -16.90 9.09
C ALA A 392 -0.87 -16.56 7.91
N GLN A 393 0.03 -15.59 8.05
CA GLN A 393 0.98 -15.22 6.99
C GLN A 393 1.88 -16.37 6.57
N ASP A 394 2.41 -17.15 7.52
CA ASP A 394 3.22 -18.32 7.19
C ASP A 394 2.38 -19.43 6.56
N THR A 395 1.19 -19.73 7.10
CA THR A 395 0.31 -20.78 6.55
C THR A 395 -0.13 -20.44 5.12
N ILE A 396 -0.65 -19.24 4.89
CA ILE A 396 -1.08 -18.75 3.56
C ILE A 396 0.07 -18.84 2.55
N ARG A 397 1.29 -18.49 2.96
CA ARG A 397 2.47 -18.59 2.11
C ARG A 397 2.83 -20.04 1.78
N ARG A 398 2.77 -20.95 2.75
CA ARG A 398 3.01 -22.39 2.50
C ARG A 398 2.02 -22.95 1.49
N THR A 399 0.73 -22.63 1.65
CA THR A 399 -0.33 -23.03 0.70
C THR A 399 -0.03 -22.54 -0.72
N ALA A 400 0.40 -21.29 -0.89
CA ALA A 400 0.79 -20.79 -2.21
C ALA A 400 2.02 -21.51 -2.79
N ALA A 401 3.01 -21.81 -1.95
CA ALA A 401 4.21 -22.53 -2.37
C ALA A 401 3.90 -23.97 -2.83
N GLU A 402 2.99 -24.67 -2.15
CA GLU A 402 2.50 -26.00 -2.54
C GLU A 402 1.89 -26.00 -3.96
N HIS A 403 1.28 -24.89 -4.37
CA HIS A 403 0.70 -24.68 -5.70
C HIS A 403 1.67 -24.04 -6.70
N GLN A 404 2.94 -23.88 -6.36
CA GLN A 404 3.96 -23.20 -7.17
C GLN A 404 3.58 -21.75 -7.54
N VAL A 405 2.83 -21.08 -6.68
CA VAL A 405 2.43 -19.68 -6.83
C VAL A 405 3.35 -18.82 -5.98
N ARG A 406 3.99 -17.82 -6.62
CA ARG A 406 4.73 -16.79 -5.90
C ARG A 406 3.72 -15.85 -5.26
N MET A 407 3.72 -15.78 -3.93
CA MET A 407 2.81 -14.92 -3.18
C MET A 407 3.54 -13.72 -2.59
N VAL A 408 2.97 -12.52 -2.74
CA VAL A 408 3.42 -11.30 -2.05
C VAL A 408 2.30 -10.79 -1.16
N LEU A 409 2.59 -10.55 0.11
CA LEU A 409 1.60 -9.99 1.00
C LEU A 409 1.50 -8.47 0.85
N PHE A 410 0.27 -8.00 0.82
CA PHE A 410 -0.09 -6.60 0.88
C PHE A 410 -0.56 -6.26 2.30
N HIS A 411 0.28 -5.52 3.04
CA HIS A 411 0.02 -5.19 4.43
C HIS A 411 -0.85 -3.93 4.53
N GLY A 412 -2.09 -4.08 5.00
CA GLY A 412 -3.01 -3.00 5.35
C GLY A 412 -2.67 -2.33 6.69
N ARG A 413 -1.38 -2.10 6.92
CA ARG A 413 -0.82 -1.62 8.18
C ARG A 413 -1.22 -0.17 8.44
N GLY A 414 -1.42 0.19 9.71
CA GLY A 414 -1.65 1.57 10.13
C GLY A 414 -0.47 2.25 10.81
N GLY A 415 -0.58 3.59 10.90
CA GLY A 415 0.48 4.43 11.48
C GLY A 415 0.62 4.28 13.01
N ALA A 416 -0.51 4.08 13.70
CA ALA A 416 -0.55 3.89 15.14
C ALA A 416 -0.14 2.47 15.56
N LEU A 417 0.50 2.32 16.73
CA LEU A 417 1.00 1.03 17.25
C LEU A 417 -0.10 -0.04 17.35
N GLY A 418 -1.29 0.33 17.82
CA GLY A 418 -2.48 -0.56 17.87
C GLY A 418 -3.09 -0.92 16.50
N ARG A 419 -2.48 -0.46 15.40
CA ARG A 419 -2.84 -0.78 14.00
C ARG A 419 -1.65 -1.39 13.27
N GLY A 420 -0.72 -1.94 14.03
CA GLY A 420 0.53 -2.51 13.55
C GLY A 420 1.64 -1.48 13.37
N GLY A 421 1.48 -0.19 13.70
CA GLY A 421 2.48 0.88 13.53
C GLY A 421 3.80 0.68 14.30
N GLY A 422 4.69 1.68 14.30
CA GLY A 422 6.06 1.57 14.82
C GLY A 422 7.14 1.63 13.74
N PRO A 423 8.44 1.51 14.10
CA PRO A 423 9.54 1.64 13.14
C PRO A 423 9.42 0.65 11.98
N ALA A 424 9.42 1.16 10.75
CA ALA A 424 9.02 0.37 9.58
C ALA A 424 9.94 -0.84 9.34
N ALA A 425 11.25 -0.63 9.42
CA ALA A 425 12.27 -1.68 9.26
C ALA A 425 12.12 -2.82 10.28
N ARG A 426 11.86 -2.48 11.56
CA ARG A 426 11.69 -3.48 12.64
C ARG A 426 10.55 -4.43 12.32
N SER A 427 9.46 -3.92 11.76
CA SER A 427 8.30 -4.74 11.45
C SER A 427 8.47 -5.61 10.21
N ILE A 428 9.32 -5.20 9.25
CA ILE A 428 9.71 -6.08 8.14
C ILE A 428 10.52 -7.26 8.69
N LEU A 429 11.49 -6.96 9.56
CA LEU A 429 12.36 -7.97 10.18
C LEU A 429 11.61 -8.93 11.10
N SER A 430 10.41 -8.56 11.57
CA SER A 430 9.57 -9.38 12.44
C SER A 430 8.56 -10.25 11.69
N LEU A 431 8.43 -10.09 10.37
CA LEU A 431 7.60 -10.97 9.56
C LEU A 431 8.21 -12.38 9.51
N PRO A 432 7.41 -13.42 9.21
CA PRO A 432 7.97 -14.72 8.86
C PRO A 432 9.01 -14.54 7.74
N PRO A 433 10.24 -15.06 7.85
CA PRO A 433 11.32 -14.72 6.92
C PRO A 433 10.98 -15.00 5.45
N GLU A 434 10.37 -16.15 5.18
CA GLU A 434 9.97 -16.56 3.83
C GLU A 434 8.86 -15.67 3.24
N VAL A 435 8.02 -15.06 4.09
CA VAL A 435 7.00 -14.09 3.64
C VAL A 435 7.69 -12.81 3.17
N ALA A 436 8.58 -12.25 4.00
CA ALA A 436 9.28 -11.03 3.67
C ALA A 436 10.25 -11.22 2.48
N ARG A 437 10.83 -12.41 2.31
CA ARG A 437 11.66 -12.74 1.14
C ARG A 437 10.89 -12.65 -0.17
N ALA A 438 9.60 -12.99 -0.22
CA ALA A 438 8.86 -12.99 -1.48
C ALA A 438 8.66 -11.58 -2.10
N GLY A 439 8.74 -10.54 -1.27
CA GLY A 439 8.53 -9.14 -1.61
C GLY A 439 7.62 -8.49 -0.57
N LEU A 440 7.55 -7.16 -0.59
CA LEU A 440 6.77 -6.39 0.36
C LEU A 440 5.90 -5.36 -0.37
N ARG A 441 4.62 -5.31 -0.01
CA ARG A 441 3.72 -4.22 -0.37
C ARG A 441 3.05 -3.71 0.91
N VAL A 442 3.18 -2.43 1.22
CA VAL A 442 2.67 -1.85 2.47
C VAL A 442 1.80 -0.64 2.16
N THR A 443 0.71 -0.48 2.91
CA THR A 443 -0.10 0.73 2.90
C THR A 443 0.56 1.79 3.78
N GLU A 444 0.89 2.94 3.20
CA GLU A 444 1.24 4.14 3.96
C GLU A 444 -0.03 4.96 4.21
N GLN A 445 -0.38 5.16 5.48
CA GLN A 445 -1.64 5.81 5.83
C GLN A 445 -1.52 7.33 5.86
N GLY A 446 -2.64 8.00 5.57
CA GLY A 446 -2.69 9.46 5.47
C GLY A 446 -2.17 10.19 6.71
N GLU A 447 -2.36 9.63 7.91
CA GLU A 447 -1.90 10.23 9.16
C GLU A 447 -0.37 10.25 9.33
N VAL A 448 0.38 9.39 8.63
CA VAL A 448 1.86 9.34 8.73
C VAL A 448 2.57 9.98 7.54
N LEU A 449 1.83 10.41 6.51
CA LEU A 449 2.46 10.92 5.28
C LEU A 449 3.29 12.18 5.54
N SER A 450 2.80 13.11 6.36
CA SER A 450 3.55 14.32 6.70
C SER A 450 4.81 14.02 7.50
N GLU A 451 4.71 13.15 8.50
CA GLU A 451 5.85 12.75 9.33
C GLU A 451 6.94 12.00 8.53
N ARG A 452 6.57 11.35 7.41
CA ARG A 452 7.49 10.54 6.61
C ARG A 452 7.96 11.18 5.32
N TYR A 453 7.18 12.06 4.71
CA TYR A 453 7.40 12.50 3.31
C TYR A 453 7.33 14.02 3.10
N ASP A 454 7.04 14.84 4.12
CA ASP A 454 7.12 16.30 3.97
C ASP A 454 8.57 16.79 3.86
N ASP A 455 9.48 16.17 4.62
CA ASP A 455 10.90 16.48 4.60
C ASP A 455 11.68 15.45 3.74
N PRO A 456 12.47 15.90 2.73
CA PRO A 456 13.24 15.00 1.88
C PRO A 456 14.24 14.10 2.61
N GLN A 457 14.86 14.56 3.70
CA GLN A 457 15.83 13.78 4.47
C GLN A 457 15.13 12.69 5.28
N VAL A 458 13.98 13.01 5.86
CA VAL A 458 13.14 12.02 6.56
C VAL A 458 12.58 11.00 5.58
N ALA A 459 12.13 11.44 4.41
CA ALA A 459 11.66 10.56 3.33
C ALA A 459 12.76 9.60 2.87
N TYR A 460 13.97 10.12 2.64
CA TYR A 460 15.13 9.31 2.31
C TYR A 460 15.39 8.26 3.38
N ARG A 461 15.51 8.67 4.65
CA ARG A 461 15.81 7.77 5.76
C ARG A 461 14.75 6.68 5.92
N HIS A 462 13.48 7.02 5.72
CA HIS A 462 12.40 6.04 5.77
C HIS A 462 12.52 5.00 4.64
N LEU A 463 12.73 5.42 3.39
CA LEU A 463 12.89 4.49 2.25
C LEU A 463 14.18 3.68 2.34
N GLU A 464 15.26 4.28 2.84
CA GLU A 464 16.54 3.61 3.09
C GLU A 464 16.39 2.52 4.15
N GLN A 465 15.70 2.78 5.26
CA GLN A 465 15.39 1.78 6.29
C GLN A 465 14.55 0.61 5.75
N LEU A 466 13.54 0.90 4.91
CA LEU A 466 12.74 -0.14 4.25
C LEU A 466 13.61 -1.01 3.33
N THR A 467 14.45 -0.37 2.52
CA THR A 467 15.35 -1.04 1.57
C THR A 467 16.37 -1.90 2.31
N TRP A 468 17.00 -1.35 3.35
CA TRP A 468 17.92 -2.06 4.23
C TRP A 468 17.28 -3.30 4.85
N ALA A 469 16.07 -3.18 5.40
CA ALA A 469 15.37 -4.29 6.02
C ALA A 469 15.12 -5.42 5.02
N MET A 470 14.71 -5.09 3.79
CA MET A 470 14.48 -6.07 2.72
C MET A 470 15.77 -6.76 2.28
N VAL A 471 16.88 -6.02 2.14
CA VAL A 471 18.19 -6.60 1.84
C VAL A 471 18.60 -7.55 2.97
N LYS A 472 18.49 -7.10 4.23
CA LYS A 472 18.86 -7.90 5.41
C LYS A 472 18.08 -9.21 5.51
N VAL A 473 16.76 -9.18 5.33
CA VAL A 473 15.92 -10.39 5.32
C VAL A 473 16.34 -11.40 4.24
N ARG A 474 16.76 -10.90 3.07
CA ARG A 474 17.18 -11.77 1.97
C ARG A 474 18.60 -12.31 2.14
N SER A 475 19.49 -11.56 2.79
CA SER A 475 20.89 -11.93 2.97
C SER A 475 21.13 -12.86 4.16
N GLU A 476 20.34 -12.76 5.23
CA GLU A 476 20.53 -13.57 6.42
C GLU A 476 19.88 -14.97 6.28
N PRO A 477 20.49 -16.03 6.84
CA PRO A 477 19.86 -17.34 6.91
C PRO A 477 18.58 -17.26 7.76
N SER A 478 17.54 -17.95 7.31
CA SER A 478 16.28 -18.05 8.03
C SER A 478 16.30 -19.30 8.90
N THR A 479 16.33 -19.13 10.21
CA THR A 479 16.06 -20.23 11.15
C THR A 479 14.58 -20.18 11.52
N PRO A 480 13.81 -21.26 11.26
CA PRO A 480 12.42 -21.32 11.72
C PRO A 480 12.38 -21.27 13.25
N PRO A 481 11.35 -20.66 13.86
CA PRO A 481 11.17 -20.70 15.30
C PRO A 481 10.99 -22.14 15.79
N GLU A 482 11.43 -22.41 17.02
CA GLU A 482 11.29 -23.73 17.64
C GLU A 482 9.81 -24.08 17.85
N PRO A 483 9.42 -25.37 17.74
CA PRO A 483 8.02 -25.78 17.98
C PRO A 483 7.48 -25.34 19.34
N GLU A 484 8.30 -25.42 20.39
CA GLU A 484 7.93 -24.97 21.74
C GLU A 484 7.60 -23.47 21.77
N TRP A 485 8.36 -22.64 21.05
CA TRP A 485 8.08 -21.20 20.96
C TRP A 485 6.72 -20.91 20.30
N LEU A 486 6.34 -21.70 19.30
CA LEU A 486 5.04 -21.60 18.64
C LEU A 486 3.90 -22.00 19.58
N GLU A 487 4.09 -23.06 20.38
CA GLU A 487 3.11 -23.50 21.39
C GLU A 487 2.91 -22.45 22.48
N VAL A 488 4.01 -21.90 23.00
CA VAL A 488 4.01 -20.83 24.02
C VAL A 488 3.31 -19.58 23.48
N ALA A 489 3.61 -19.17 22.25
CA ALA A 489 2.93 -18.05 21.60
C ALA A 489 1.42 -18.28 21.44
N GLU A 490 0.99 -19.49 21.10
CA GLU A 490 -0.44 -19.84 21.00
C GLU A 490 -1.14 -19.79 22.37
N ARG A 491 -0.50 -20.28 23.44
CA ARG A 491 -1.02 -20.18 24.82
C ARG A 491 -1.15 -18.73 25.27
N MET A 492 -0.10 -17.93 25.09
CA MET A 492 -0.09 -16.52 25.45
C MET A 492 -1.16 -15.73 24.67
N ALA A 493 -1.29 -15.98 23.37
CA ALA A 493 -2.31 -15.36 22.52
C ALA A 493 -3.73 -15.71 23.00
N SER A 494 -4.00 -16.99 23.28
CA SER A 494 -5.31 -17.44 23.74
C SER A 494 -5.71 -16.81 25.08
N ASN A 495 -4.77 -16.75 26.02
CA ASN A 495 -4.97 -16.09 27.32
C ASN A 495 -5.19 -14.58 27.15
N SER A 496 -4.35 -13.91 26.36
CA SER A 496 -4.48 -12.48 26.10
C SER A 496 -5.83 -12.13 25.47
N LEU A 497 -6.30 -12.93 24.51
CA LEU A 497 -7.62 -12.76 23.90
C LEU A 497 -8.73 -12.89 24.94
N GLN A 498 -8.67 -13.92 25.79
CA GLN A 498 -9.70 -14.14 26.81
C GLN A 498 -9.82 -12.91 27.72
N VAL A 499 -8.69 -12.43 28.26
CA VAL A 499 -8.66 -11.27 29.16
C VAL A 499 -9.17 -10.00 28.45
N TYR A 500 -8.83 -9.82 27.17
CA TYR A 500 -9.32 -8.73 26.35
C TYR A 500 -10.84 -8.79 26.15
N ARG A 501 -11.39 -9.95 25.81
CA ARG A 501 -12.84 -10.14 25.62
C ARG A 501 -13.61 -9.91 26.92
N GLU A 502 -13.12 -10.45 28.02
CA GLU A 502 -13.75 -10.24 29.33
C GLU A 502 -13.82 -8.75 29.74
N LEU A 503 -12.89 -7.90 29.27
CA LEU A 503 -13.01 -6.44 29.43
C LEU A 503 -14.12 -5.88 28.54
N LEU A 504 -14.13 -6.23 27.25
CA LEU A 504 -15.10 -5.69 26.29
C LEU A 504 -16.55 -6.13 26.58
N GLU A 505 -16.71 -7.34 27.13
CA GLU A 505 -17.99 -7.94 27.50
C GLU A 505 -18.49 -7.45 28.88
N GLN A 506 -17.67 -6.71 29.62
CA GLN A 506 -18.05 -6.18 30.93
C GLN A 506 -19.28 -5.25 30.79
N PRO A 507 -20.33 -5.43 31.63
CA PRO A 507 -21.51 -4.58 31.58
C PRO A 507 -21.15 -3.09 31.69
N GLY A 508 -21.68 -2.28 30.77
CA GLY A 508 -21.41 -0.84 30.72
C GLY A 508 -20.10 -0.45 30.00
N PHE A 509 -19.34 -1.40 29.43
CA PHE A 509 -18.09 -1.08 28.73
C PHE A 509 -18.27 -0.10 27.58
N VAL A 510 -19.34 -0.22 26.78
CA VAL A 510 -19.60 0.70 25.66
C VAL A 510 -19.85 2.12 26.14
N ASP A 511 -20.57 2.28 27.26
CA ASP A 511 -20.83 3.58 27.88
C ASP A 511 -19.57 4.16 28.51
N PHE A 512 -18.77 3.30 29.17
CA PHE A 512 -17.45 3.65 29.67
C PHE A 512 -16.57 4.17 28.55
N PHE A 513 -16.38 3.40 27.48
CA PHE A 513 -15.58 3.79 26.32
C PHE A 513 -16.07 5.12 25.71
N SER A 514 -17.38 5.27 25.55
CA SER A 514 -17.96 6.47 24.93
C SER A 514 -17.77 7.73 25.77
N THR A 515 -17.62 7.59 27.09
CA THR A 515 -17.51 8.72 28.04
C THR A 515 -16.06 8.98 28.47
N ALA A 516 -15.28 7.91 28.67
CA ALA A 516 -13.86 7.94 29.05
C ALA A 516 -12.93 8.18 27.85
N THR A 517 -13.47 8.36 26.65
CA THR A 517 -12.69 8.72 25.46
C THR A 517 -13.43 9.80 24.66
N PRO A 518 -12.73 10.60 23.84
CA PRO A 518 -13.38 11.60 23.00
C PRO A 518 -13.96 11.01 21.69
N VAL A 519 -14.38 9.73 21.67
CA VAL A 519 -14.87 9.07 20.45
C VAL A 519 -16.01 9.84 19.79
N GLY A 520 -16.96 10.36 20.57
CA GLY A 520 -18.08 11.16 20.03
C GLY A 520 -17.65 12.49 19.41
N GLY A 521 -16.49 13.03 19.81
CA GLY A 521 -15.84 14.18 19.16
C GLY A 521 -15.10 13.76 17.89
N ILE A 522 -14.33 12.67 17.96
CA ILE A 522 -13.58 12.10 16.82
C ILE A 522 -14.50 11.76 15.66
N GLU A 523 -15.69 11.22 15.93
CA GLU A 523 -16.70 10.91 14.92
C GLU A 523 -17.21 12.13 14.15
N LYS A 524 -17.10 13.32 14.76
CA LYS A 524 -17.49 14.60 14.15
C LYS A 524 -16.33 15.29 13.43
N LEU A 525 -15.09 14.86 13.68
CA LEU A 525 -13.92 15.44 13.01
C LEU A 525 -13.97 15.14 11.51
N GLN A 526 -13.63 16.15 10.72
CA GLN A 526 -13.67 16.10 9.26
C GLN A 526 -12.30 15.69 8.68
N LEU A 527 -11.70 14.61 9.22
CA LEU A 527 -10.30 14.22 8.96
C LEU A 527 -10.07 13.61 7.56
N GLY A 528 -11.10 13.06 6.93
CA GLY A 528 -11.01 12.46 5.60
C GLY A 528 -12.38 12.33 4.94
N SER A 529 -12.39 11.96 3.66
CA SER A 529 -13.61 11.85 2.85
C SER A 529 -14.62 10.80 3.38
N ARG A 530 -14.16 9.79 4.14
CA ARG A 530 -14.95 8.63 4.59
C ARG A 530 -15.75 8.85 5.88
N PRO A 531 -16.93 8.19 6.03
CA PRO A 531 -17.66 8.10 7.31
C PRO A 531 -16.93 7.28 8.40
N SER A 532 -17.21 7.58 9.67
CA SER A 532 -16.60 6.95 10.86
C SER A 532 -17.25 5.62 11.29
N ARG A 533 -18.53 5.40 10.96
CA ARG A 533 -19.31 4.16 11.23
C ARG A 533 -19.77 3.49 9.94
N ARG A 534 -20.03 2.17 9.99
CA ARG A 534 -20.52 1.41 8.82
C ARG A 534 -22.03 1.60 8.62
N LYS A 535 -22.84 1.45 9.68
CA LYS A 535 -24.32 1.52 9.65
C LYS A 535 -24.90 2.62 10.55
N GLY A 536 -24.05 3.35 11.28
CA GLY A 536 -24.47 4.47 12.15
C GLY A 536 -25.00 4.04 13.53
N GLN A 537 -24.88 2.76 13.89
CA GLN A 537 -25.31 2.24 15.19
C GLN A 537 -24.25 2.48 16.26
N LYS A 538 -24.66 2.76 17.50
CA LYS A 538 -23.75 2.94 18.64
C LYS A 538 -23.30 1.60 19.26
N THR A 539 -22.67 0.74 18.47
CA THR A 539 -22.07 -0.52 18.95
C THR A 539 -20.58 -0.56 18.63
N LEU A 540 -19.82 -1.40 19.33
CA LEU A 540 -18.40 -1.65 19.04
C LEU A 540 -18.20 -2.39 17.71
N ALA A 541 -19.15 -3.26 17.34
CA ALA A 541 -19.13 -3.98 16.07
C ALA A 541 -19.28 -3.03 14.86
N ASP A 542 -20.03 -1.93 15.02
CA ASP A 542 -20.23 -0.93 13.96
C ASP A 542 -19.13 0.15 13.93
N LEU A 543 -18.30 0.22 14.98
CA LEU A 543 -17.18 1.16 15.08
C LEU A 543 -15.99 0.64 14.27
N ARG A 544 -15.48 1.48 13.36
CA ARG A 544 -14.27 1.16 12.60
C ARG A 544 -13.03 1.22 13.50
N ALA A 545 -11.98 0.48 13.12
CA ALA A 545 -10.74 0.43 13.89
C ALA A 545 -10.02 1.78 14.05
N ILE A 546 -10.15 2.72 13.10
CA ILE A 546 -9.54 4.05 13.18
C ILE A 546 -10.09 4.84 14.39
N PRO A 547 -11.41 5.11 14.48
CA PRO A 547 -12.00 5.72 15.67
C PRO A 547 -11.67 5.00 16.98
N TRP A 548 -11.67 3.67 16.99
CA TRP A 548 -11.34 2.87 18.17
C TRP A 548 -9.94 3.20 18.71
N VAL A 549 -8.92 3.12 17.84
CA VAL A 549 -7.53 3.38 18.24
C VAL A 549 -7.31 4.84 18.58
N PHE A 550 -7.83 5.77 17.77
CA PHE A 550 -7.69 7.21 18.01
C PHE A 550 -8.32 7.63 19.34
N ALA A 551 -9.48 7.08 19.70
CA ALA A 551 -10.15 7.38 20.95
C ALA A 551 -9.28 7.05 22.17
N TRP A 552 -8.69 5.86 22.19
CA TRP A 552 -7.77 5.45 23.26
C TRP A 552 -6.43 6.19 23.23
N THR A 553 -5.96 6.60 22.05
CA THR A 553 -4.75 7.44 21.94
C THR A 553 -5.00 8.82 22.53
N GLN A 554 -6.15 9.44 22.27
CA GLN A 554 -6.48 10.77 22.79
C GLN A 554 -6.73 10.77 24.31
N SER A 555 -7.28 9.68 24.87
CA SER A 555 -7.39 9.52 26.33
C SER A 555 -6.08 9.07 27.00
N ARG A 556 -4.98 8.97 26.24
CA ARG A 556 -3.64 8.58 26.69
C ARG A 556 -3.55 7.18 27.32
N VAL A 557 -4.56 6.34 27.16
CA VAL A 557 -4.49 4.94 27.64
C VAL A 557 -3.81 4.03 26.60
N ILE A 558 -4.03 4.29 25.31
CA ILE A 558 -3.46 3.49 24.19
C ILE A 558 -3.76 1.98 24.34
N LEU A 559 -4.90 1.67 24.95
CA LEU A 559 -5.35 0.32 25.30
C LEU A 559 -5.17 -0.73 24.20
N PRO A 560 -5.46 -0.44 22.91
CA PRO A 560 -5.38 -1.45 21.84
C PRO A 560 -3.95 -1.94 21.54
N ALA A 561 -2.91 -1.34 22.10
CA ALA A 561 -1.52 -1.66 21.77
C ALA A 561 -0.76 -2.42 22.87
N TRP A 562 -1.40 -2.77 23.99
CA TRP A 562 -0.74 -3.48 25.09
C TRP A 562 -1.67 -4.33 25.97
N PHE A 563 -2.98 -4.06 26.01
CA PHE A 563 -3.88 -4.73 26.94
C PHE A 563 -3.90 -6.26 26.74
N GLY A 564 -3.83 -6.99 27.85
CA GLY A 564 -3.81 -8.46 27.90
C GLY A 564 -2.41 -9.06 27.82
N LEU A 565 -1.35 -8.25 27.68
CA LEU A 565 0.03 -8.73 27.62
C LEU A 565 0.52 -9.19 29.00
N GLY A 566 0.34 -8.38 30.04
CA GLY A 566 0.73 -8.72 31.41
C GLY A 566 0.07 -10.00 31.88
N SER A 567 -1.24 -10.15 31.68
CA SER A 567 -1.98 -11.37 32.03
C SER A 567 -1.52 -12.61 31.26
N ALA A 568 -0.95 -12.45 30.05
CA ALA A 568 -0.37 -13.54 29.29
C ALA A 568 1.01 -13.93 29.82
N PHE A 569 1.88 -12.93 30.06
CA PHE A 569 3.28 -13.14 30.40
C PHE A 569 3.47 -13.73 31.80
N VAL A 570 2.66 -13.33 32.79
CA VAL A 570 2.78 -13.85 34.17
C VAL A 570 2.49 -15.36 34.31
N LYS A 571 1.98 -16.02 33.26
CA LYS A 571 1.76 -17.47 33.25
C LYS A 571 2.95 -18.26 32.67
N GLU A 572 3.93 -17.58 32.10
CA GLU A 572 5.13 -18.17 31.52
C GLU A 572 6.36 -17.80 32.36
N SER A 573 7.46 -18.57 32.26
CA SER A 573 8.67 -18.25 33.01
C SER A 573 9.41 -17.06 32.42
N THR A 574 9.97 -16.19 33.27
CA THR A 574 10.74 -15.02 32.82
C THR A 574 11.93 -15.42 31.93
N ASP A 575 12.58 -16.56 32.22
CA ASP A 575 13.69 -17.07 31.40
C ASP A 575 13.25 -17.46 29.99
N LEU A 576 12.09 -18.11 29.85
CA LEU A 576 11.52 -18.44 28.54
C LEU A 576 11.13 -17.17 27.77
N LEU A 577 10.50 -16.19 28.42
CA LEU A 577 10.14 -14.93 27.78
C LEU A 577 11.38 -14.15 27.32
N ARG A 578 12.47 -14.21 28.09
CA ARG A 578 13.77 -13.63 27.73
C ARG A 578 14.41 -14.35 26.55
N ASP A 579 14.34 -15.67 26.52
CA ASP A 579 14.83 -16.46 25.38
C ASP A 579 14.07 -16.10 24.08
N LEU A 580 12.74 -16.03 24.14
CA LEU A 580 11.91 -15.57 23.01
C LEU A 580 12.30 -14.13 22.59
N TYR A 581 12.54 -13.24 23.53
CA TYR A 581 12.95 -11.86 23.26
C TYR A 581 14.31 -11.78 22.57
N ASP A 582 15.29 -12.56 23.04
CA ASP A 582 16.64 -12.56 22.51
C ASP A 582 16.74 -13.28 21.16
N ASN A 583 15.98 -14.35 20.96
CA ASN A 583 16.23 -15.24 19.82
C ASN A 583 15.11 -15.21 18.76
N TRP A 584 13.95 -14.60 19.04
CA TRP A 584 12.85 -14.52 18.07
C TRP A 584 12.44 -13.09 17.73
N ARG A 585 12.76 -12.67 16.49
CA ARG A 585 12.48 -11.32 15.97
C ARG A 585 11.01 -10.91 16.05
N PHE A 586 10.09 -11.84 15.84
CA PHE A 586 8.65 -11.59 15.96
C PHE A 586 8.28 -11.19 17.38
N PHE A 587 8.71 -11.99 18.36
CA PHE A 587 8.40 -11.74 19.76
C PHE A 587 9.06 -10.44 20.24
N ARG A 588 10.35 -10.25 19.93
CA ARG A 588 11.08 -9.02 20.22
C ARG A 588 10.38 -7.77 19.68
N ALA A 589 9.95 -7.79 18.43
CA ALA A 589 9.26 -6.64 17.83
C ALA A 589 7.89 -6.39 18.48
N THR A 590 7.16 -7.45 18.83
CA THR A 590 5.86 -7.35 19.52
C THR A 590 6.01 -6.71 20.89
N VAL A 591 7.02 -7.14 21.67
CA VAL A 591 7.41 -6.57 22.96
C VAL A 591 7.81 -5.10 22.80
N ASN A 592 8.74 -4.78 21.89
CA ASN A 592 9.23 -3.41 21.74
C ASN A 592 8.15 -2.41 21.29
N ASN A 593 7.19 -2.87 20.48
CA ASN A 593 6.05 -2.05 20.11
C ASN A 593 5.10 -1.82 21.30
N ALA A 594 4.93 -2.81 22.19
CA ALA A 594 4.18 -2.63 23.44
C ALA A 594 4.90 -1.68 24.40
N VAL A 595 6.22 -1.80 24.56
CA VAL A 595 7.06 -0.85 25.33
C VAL A 595 6.85 0.58 24.83
N LEU A 596 6.95 0.81 23.51
CA LEU A 596 6.73 2.13 22.92
C LEU A 596 5.30 2.65 23.13
N ALA A 597 4.30 1.76 23.12
CA ALA A 597 2.91 2.13 23.35
C ALA A 597 2.68 2.52 24.81
N MET A 598 3.21 1.75 25.75
CA MET A 598 3.08 2.01 27.18
C MET A 598 3.88 3.24 27.60
N ALA A 599 5.07 3.47 27.04
CA ALA A 599 5.84 4.69 27.27
C ALA A 599 5.12 5.98 26.80
N LYS A 600 4.20 5.86 25.83
CA LYS A 600 3.34 6.98 25.38
C LYS A 600 2.06 7.11 26.19
N ALA A 601 1.70 6.07 26.94
CA ALA A 601 0.52 6.07 27.77
C ALA A 601 0.74 6.94 29.01
N ASP A 602 -0.33 7.54 29.51
CA ASP A 602 -0.35 8.34 30.71
C ASP A 602 -1.61 7.95 31.49
N MET A 603 -1.41 7.12 32.51
CA MET A 603 -2.51 6.55 33.28
C MET A 603 -3.15 7.57 34.22
N ASP A 604 -2.44 8.65 34.60
CA ASP A 604 -3.02 9.74 35.39
C ASP A 604 -4.00 10.56 34.55
N ILE A 605 -3.61 10.92 33.30
CA ILE A 605 -4.54 11.52 32.34
C ILE A 605 -5.69 10.56 32.05
N GLY A 606 -5.39 9.28 31.79
CA GLY A 606 -6.41 8.26 31.55
C GLY A 606 -7.44 8.16 32.68
N ARG A 607 -6.99 8.23 33.95
CA ARG A 607 -7.84 8.21 35.14
C ARG A 607 -8.78 9.41 35.18
N HIS A 608 -8.29 10.62 34.84
CA HIS A 608 -9.14 11.80 34.76
C HIS A 608 -10.25 11.69 33.72
N TYR A 609 -9.99 11.06 32.57
CA TYR A 609 -11.04 10.74 31.60
C TYR A 609 -12.01 9.67 32.14
N ALA A 610 -11.48 8.59 32.73
CA ALA A 610 -12.28 7.49 33.26
C ALA A 610 -13.23 7.90 34.39
N GLN A 611 -12.84 8.85 35.24
CA GLN A 611 -13.69 9.42 36.30
C GLN A 611 -15.00 10.01 35.76
N ARG A 612 -15.02 10.52 34.52
CA ARG A 612 -16.23 11.07 33.89
C ARG A 612 -17.26 10.00 33.55
N ALA A 613 -16.84 8.75 33.40
CA ALA A 613 -17.71 7.64 33.03
C ALA A 613 -18.47 7.01 34.20
N GLY A 614 -18.04 7.25 35.45
CA GLY A 614 -18.72 6.73 36.64
C GLY A 614 -18.71 5.20 36.80
N LEU A 615 -17.78 4.49 36.13
CA LEU A 615 -17.67 3.02 36.16
C LEU A 615 -16.25 2.60 36.64
N PRO A 616 -15.94 2.75 37.94
CA PRO A 616 -14.59 2.56 38.47
C PRO A 616 -14.05 1.13 38.30
N ALA A 617 -14.91 0.11 38.35
CA ALA A 617 -14.50 -1.29 38.18
C ALA A 617 -13.86 -1.60 36.82
N ILE A 618 -14.30 -0.91 35.75
CA ILE A 618 -13.70 -1.06 34.41
C ILE A 618 -12.31 -0.41 34.41
N TRP A 619 -12.18 0.79 35.00
CA TRP A 619 -10.89 1.48 35.09
C TRP A 619 -9.87 0.69 35.92
N GLU A 620 -10.26 0.19 37.10
CA GLU A 620 -9.38 -0.63 37.96
C GLU A 620 -8.84 -1.85 37.23
N ARG A 621 -9.66 -2.47 36.36
CA ARG A 621 -9.23 -3.60 35.54
C ARG A 621 -8.18 -3.20 34.51
N ILE A 622 -8.34 -2.03 33.89
CA ILE A 622 -7.37 -1.46 32.94
C ILE A 622 -6.05 -1.11 33.65
N GLU A 623 -6.14 -0.45 34.79
CA GLU A 623 -4.99 -0.03 35.58
C GLU A 623 -4.17 -1.22 36.09
N LYS A 624 -4.82 -2.25 36.65
CA LYS A 624 -4.14 -3.48 37.09
C LYS A 624 -3.50 -4.25 35.94
N GLU A 625 -4.08 -4.22 34.74
CA GLU A 625 -3.46 -4.82 33.56
C GLU A 625 -2.25 -4.00 33.08
N TYR A 626 -2.30 -2.67 33.18
CA TYR A 626 -1.17 -1.79 32.86
C TYR A 626 0.02 -2.08 33.78
N GLU A 627 -0.19 -2.11 35.10
CA GLU A 627 0.85 -2.41 36.08
C GLU A 627 1.51 -3.77 35.84
N ARG A 628 0.68 -4.81 35.61
CA ARG A 628 1.18 -6.17 35.30
C ARG A 628 1.97 -6.20 34.01
N SER A 629 1.49 -5.51 32.96
CA SER A 629 2.19 -5.44 31.67
C SER A 629 3.52 -4.69 31.82
N HIS A 630 3.54 -3.61 32.61
CA HIS A 630 4.73 -2.80 32.84
C HIS A 630 5.83 -3.61 33.51
N GLN A 631 5.52 -4.28 34.63
CA GLN A 631 6.47 -5.14 35.33
C GLN A 631 6.98 -6.27 34.44
N ALA A 632 6.09 -6.98 33.75
CA ALA A 632 6.47 -8.07 32.85
C ALA A 632 7.40 -7.59 31.72
N LEU A 633 7.13 -6.41 31.14
CA LEU A 633 7.99 -5.86 30.09
C LEU A 633 9.39 -5.52 30.60
N LEU A 634 9.51 -4.88 31.78
CA LEU A 634 10.82 -4.59 32.39
C LEU A 634 11.63 -5.87 32.65
N GLU A 635 10.98 -6.92 33.15
CA GLU A 635 11.63 -8.20 33.40
C GLU A 635 12.14 -8.87 32.12
N VAL A 636 11.34 -8.81 31.05
CA VAL A 636 11.64 -9.40 29.74
C VAL A 636 12.75 -8.62 29.03
N THR A 637 12.68 -7.28 29.00
CA THR A 637 13.67 -6.44 28.32
C THR A 637 14.93 -6.22 29.15
N ARG A 638 14.91 -6.56 30.45
CA ARG A 638 16.01 -6.34 31.40
C ARG A 638 16.32 -4.85 31.61
N CYS A 639 15.30 -4.00 31.50
CA CYS A 639 15.39 -2.54 31.70
C CYS A 639 14.89 -2.14 33.09
N GLN A 640 15.28 -0.94 33.55
CA GLN A 640 14.75 -0.36 34.79
C GLN A 640 13.54 0.52 34.51
N GLU A 641 13.53 1.20 33.36
CA GLU A 641 12.42 1.99 32.84
C GLU A 641 12.11 1.60 31.37
N LEU A 642 10.91 1.95 30.91
CA LEU A 642 10.52 1.71 29.52
C LEU A 642 11.33 2.63 28.59
N LEU A 643 11.93 2.07 27.54
CA LEU A 643 12.80 2.76 26.56
C LEU A 643 14.19 3.15 27.07
N ASP A 644 14.72 2.42 28.05
CA ASP A 644 16.12 2.57 28.51
C ASP A 644 17.18 2.24 27.43
N ASP A 645 16.82 1.51 26.37
CA ASP A 645 17.73 0.87 25.41
C ASP A 645 17.84 1.52 24.01
#